data_AF-A0AAV0NEN6-F1
#
_entry.id   AF-A0AAV0NEN6-F1
#
_cell.length_a   1.000
_cell.length_b   1.000
_cell.length_c   1.000
_cell.angle_alpha   90.00
_cell.angle_beta   90.00
_cell.angle_gamma   90.00
#
_symmetry.space_group_name_H-M   'P 1'
#
loop_
_entity.id
_entity.type
_entity.pdbx_description
1 polymer ?
#
loop_
_entity_poly.entity_id
_entity_poly.type
_entity_poly.pdbx_seq_one_letter_code
_entity_poly.pdbx_strand_id
1 'polypeptide(L)'
;MSFRRAPVRMQKPAKGSRLMYSSSDDVAVMKQLEAAHAPDGQEIDVKPILRVVEDIFVHADPTLGPVASPGTPVHGEALEDQALQASMRDALESLAFVIDRVATEIACKCSGSEDAHGSAMAILNMLAHFSWDAKLVIVLAAFGMNYGEFWLIAQNYSSNQLAKAVAILKQLPEILELSNAQKPRFDAVRSVIKTMLDVGKCVIKFKELPSQYITSDVEALSTALSHIPIAVYWTARSVVACASQITGLVGLGHGHLAATTEAWELSSLGHKLSNMCSHLEAQLGTCYKHIDEKKFMESYQSLIRLFETTQIDNMKVLKALIYAKDDLQPLVDGATKKRVLSDSLSLISILTILFAVSAHLDVLRRKMVLLLISGLDILQEEIAILEQIYNEARIDPTRHDIQYEVVWLPILDPAVPWTDGKQKQFESLQATMPWYSVYHPSIIDPAAIKFVKEEWNFGEKTILVVLDPQVKVMSPNALHMMWIWGSAAFPFTIAREEALWKEESWRLELLVDGIDPTIVQWMSEDKYICLYGGEDTDWIRKFTSVLHAVGNAAGIPLEMVYVGKSNPKERVRKNITAITAANMSHCWQDLTLVWYFWVRIESMWHSKNQLHKTVDNDPIMQEIMTLLSYDGSDDGWAILSRGSGGDLVRAKGSTFVTCLTEFSSWEKQVKETGFLPALKQHLMELHSPHHCNRLVLPGAAANAPERVVCSECGRAMEKFIMYQCCDE
;
A
#
# COMPACT_ATOMS: atom_id res chain seq x y z
N MET A 1 -4.40 -34.24 -14.35
CA MET A 1 -3.87 -35.13 -13.29
C MET A 1 -4.47 -34.72 -11.96
N SER A 2 -5.18 -35.62 -11.29
CA SER A 2 -5.85 -35.38 -10.01
C SER A 2 -4.85 -35.50 -8.86
N PHE A 3 -4.43 -34.37 -8.28
CA PHE A 3 -3.66 -34.39 -7.04
C PHE A 3 -4.62 -34.41 -5.84
N ARG A 4 -4.86 -35.61 -5.32
CA ARG A 4 -5.43 -35.82 -3.98
C ARG A 4 -4.43 -35.27 -2.95
N ARG A 5 -4.75 -34.15 -2.31
CA ARG A 5 -4.08 -33.70 -1.09
C ARG A 5 -4.45 -34.64 0.06
N ALA A 6 -3.42 -35.21 0.70
CA ALA A 6 -3.56 -35.97 1.93
C ALA A 6 -4.11 -35.08 3.06
N PRO A 7 -4.88 -35.63 4.02
CA PRO A 7 -5.42 -34.84 5.12
C PRO A 7 -4.29 -34.39 6.03
N VAL A 8 -4.13 -33.07 6.15
CA VAL A 8 -3.29 -32.47 7.19
C VAL A 8 -3.87 -32.89 8.53
N ARG A 9 -3.11 -33.71 9.25
CA ARG A 9 -3.41 -34.13 10.62
C ARG A 9 -3.43 -32.86 11.49
N MET A 10 -4.62 -32.31 11.74
CA MET A 10 -4.82 -31.28 12.76
C MET A 10 -4.24 -31.80 14.07
N GLN A 11 -3.07 -31.28 14.44
CA GLN A 11 -2.64 -31.33 15.83
C GLN A 11 -3.67 -30.53 16.61
N LYS A 12 -4.43 -31.24 17.46
CA LYS A 12 -5.24 -30.61 18.50
C LYS A 12 -4.35 -29.60 19.23
N PRO A 13 -4.77 -28.34 19.42
CA PRO A 13 -4.00 -27.42 20.24
C PRO A 13 -3.88 -28.06 21.62
N ALA A 14 -2.64 -28.18 22.08
CA ALA A 14 -2.35 -28.67 23.40
C ALA A 14 -3.10 -27.78 24.40
N LYS A 15 -4.06 -28.36 25.13
CA LYS A 15 -4.57 -27.80 26.39
C LYS A 15 -3.38 -27.70 27.34
N GLY A 16 -2.68 -26.57 27.33
CA GLY A 16 -1.37 -26.49 27.97
C GLY A 16 -0.78 -25.09 28.11
N SER A 17 -1.59 -24.04 28.11
CA SER A 17 -1.16 -22.68 28.50
C SER A 17 -1.76 -22.30 29.85
N ARG A 18 -1.73 -23.21 30.83
CA ARG A 18 -2.09 -22.88 32.22
C ARG A 18 -0.91 -22.16 32.87
N LEU A 19 -1.09 -20.87 33.18
CA LEU A 19 -0.52 -20.20 34.35
C LEU A 19 1.01 -20.34 34.53
N MET A 20 1.84 -20.01 33.54
CA MET A 20 3.30 -19.97 33.75
C MET A 20 3.79 -18.77 34.59
N TYR A 21 2.91 -17.84 34.95
CA TYR A 21 3.27 -16.61 35.68
C TYR A 21 2.51 -16.39 37.00
N SER A 22 1.76 -17.40 37.46
CA SER A 22 1.02 -17.31 38.72
C SER A 22 1.79 -18.04 39.81
N SER A 23 2.25 -17.31 40.84
CA SER A 23 2.63 -17.98 42.08
C SER A 23 1.39 -18.67 42.69
N SER A 24 1.59 -19.70 43.52
CA SER A 24 0.47 -20.35 44.24
C SER A 24 -0.39 -19.34 45.02
N ASP A 25 0.22 -18.24 45.44
CA ASP A 25 -0.41 -17.15 46.18
C ASP A 25 -1.33 -16.31 45.28
N ASP A 26 -0.97 -16.08 44.01
CA ASP A 26 -1.79 -15.28 43.08
C ASP A 26 -3.12 -15.97 42.73
N VAL A 27 -3.16 -17.31 42.70
CA VAL A 27 -4.40 -18.07 42.48
C VAL A 27 -5.36 -17.95 43.67
N ALA A 28 -4.82 -17.98 44.89
CA ALA A 28 -5.62 -17.83 46.11
C ALA A 28 -6.17 -16.40 46.23
N VAL A 29 -5.33 -15.40 45.94
CA VAL A 29 -5.72 -13.99 45.89
C VAL A 29 -6.80 -13.76 44.83
N MET A 30 -6.66 -14.32 43.63
CA MET A 30 -7.65 -14.16 42.56
C MET A 30 -9.06 -14.60 43.00
N LYS A 31 -9.19 -15.74 43.68
CA LYS A 31 -10.50 -16.19 44.21
C LYS A 31 -11.10 -15.23 45.23
N GLN A 32 -10.27 -14.62 46.07
CA GLN A 32 -10.73 -13.63 47.04
C GLN A 32 -11.17 -12.34 46.33
N LEU A 33 -10.42 -11.90 45.32
CA LEU A 33 -10.76 -10.74 44.50
C LEU A 33 -12.08 -10.93 43.75
N GLU A 34 -12.30 -12.11 43.17
CA GLU A 34 -13.55 -12.48 42.51
C GLU A 34 -14.73 -12.43 43.49
N ALA A 35 -14.57 -12.95 44.71
CA ALA A 35 -15.62 -12.91 45.74
C ALA A 35 -15.92 -11.50 46.24
N ALA A 36 -14.92 -10.61 46.25
CA ALA A 36 -15.03 -9.22 46.71
C ALA A 36 -15.50 -8.24 45.62
N HIS A 37 -15.49 -8.65 44.34
CA HIS A 37 -15.85 -7.77 43.25
C HIS A 37 -17.33 -7.87 42.91
N ALA A 38 -18.06 -6.77 43.14
CA ALA A 38 -19.49 -6.68 42.89
C ALA A 38 -19.81 -5.35 42.18
N PRO A 39 -19.40 -5.19 40.90
CA PRO A 39 -19.58 -3.94 40.19
C PRO A 39 -21.06 -3.63 39.97
N ASP A 40 -21.44 -2.37 40.15
CA ASP A 40 -22.83 -1.90 39.96
C ASP A 40 -23.17 -1.54 38.50
N GLY A 41 -22.17 -1.67 37.61
CA GLY A 41 -22.28 -1.34 36.19
C GLY A 41 -22.03 0.13 35.86
N GLN A 42 -21.70 0.96 36.85
CA GLN A 42 -21.34 2.36 36.61
C GLN A 42 -19.96 2.45 35.95
N GLU A 43 -19.90 3.07 34.77
CA GLU A 43 -18.64 3.39 34.11
C GLU A 43 -18.22 4.82 34.44
N ILE A 44 -17.01 4.97 34.99
CA ILE A 44 -16.42 6.26 35.31
C ILE A 44 -15.23 6.50 34.39
N ASP A 45 -15.15 7.71 33.84
CA ASP A 45 -13.95 8.14 33.14
C ASP A 45 -12.87 8.54 34.15
N VAL A 46 -11.91 7.65 34.33
CA VAL A 46 -10.83 7.78 35.31
C VAL A 46 -9.55 8.34 34.71
N LYS A 47 -9.51 8.54 33.38
CA LYS A 47 -8.33 9.07 32.67
C LYS A 47 -7.94 10.47 33.14
N PRO A 48 -8.87 11.42 33.36
CA PRO A 48 -8.51 12.74 33.86
C PRO A 48 -7.91 12.67 35.27
N ILE A 49 -8.39 11.75 36.11
CA ILE A 49 -7.86 11.55 37.47
C ILE A 49 -6.44 10.97 37.41
N LEU A 50 -6.19 9.97 36.54
CA LEU A 50 -4.85 9.42 36.39
C LEU A 50 -3.82 10.48 35.94
N ARG A 51 -4.23 11.46 35.12
CA ARG A 51 -3.37 12.60 34.74
C ARG A 51 -3.00 13.46 35.95
N VAL A 52 -3.95 13.80 36.81
CA VAL A 52 -3.68 14.55 38.05
C VAL A 52 -2.71 13.77 38.95
N VAL A 53 -2.88 12.46 39.05
CA VAL A 53 -1.99 11.59 39.83
C VAL A 53 -0.57 11.59 39.27
N GLU A 54 -0.42 11.51 37.94
CA GLU A 54 0.87 11.64 37.26
C GLU A 54 1.52 12.99 37.56
N ASP A 55 0.76 14.09 37.47
CA ASP A 55 1.26 15.43 37.79
C ASP A 55 1.76 15.52 39.24
N ILE A 56 1.02 14.96 40.21
CA ILE A 56 1.45 14.92 41.61
C ILE A 56 2.78 14.16 41.75
N PHE A 57 2.90 12.98 41.15
CA PHE A 57 4.11 12.17 41.28
C PHE A 57 5.33 12.80 40.59
N VAL A 58 5.13 13.50 39.47
CA VAL A 58 6.21 14.22 38.76
C VAL A 58 6.69 15.42 39.59
N HIS A 59 5.78 16.24 40.12
CA HIS A 59 6.14 17.47 40.86
C HIS A 59 6.60 17.21 42.31
N ALA A 60 6.31 16.04 42.86
CA ALA A 60 6.84 15.60 44.14
C ALA A 60 8.35 15.25 44.10
N ASP A 61 9.00 15.32 42.93
CA ASP A 61 10.43 15.04 42.76
C ASP A 61 11.34 16.22 43.16
N PRO A 62 12.08 16.17 44.28
CA PRO A 62 13.02 17.22 44.68
C PRO A 62 14.23 17.44 43.75
N THR A 63 14.46 16.56 42.76
CA THR A 63 15.55 16.75 41.78
C THR A 63 15.17 17.66 40.61
N LEU A 64 13.87 17.93 40.44
CA LEU A 64 13.36 18.95 39.55
C LEU A 64 13.38 20.28 40.33
N GLY A 65 14.35 21.15 40.04
CA GLY A 65 14.41 22.48 40.64
C GLY A 65 13.14 23.30 40.38
N PRO A 66 12.89 24.38 41.14
CA PRO A 66 11.71 25.22 40.93
C PRO A 66 11.75 25.81 39.51
N VAL A 67 10.82 25.40 38.66
CA VAL A 67 10.66 25.98 37.32
C VAL A 67 10.12 27.41 37.49
N ALA A 68 11.03 28.37 37.47
CA ALA A 68 10.68 29.77 37.29
C ALA A 68 10.55 30.05 35.79
N SER A 69 9.32 30.23 35.30
CA SER A 69 9.01 31.09 34.15
C SER A 69 7.50 31.38 34.07
N PRO A 70 7.07 32.64 34.25
CA PRO A 70 5.75 33.08 33.84
C PRO A 70 5.79 33.55 32.37
N GLY A 71 5.05 32.87 31.50
CA GLY A 71 4.45 33.46 30.30
C GLY A 71 5.04 33.05 28.95
N THR A 72 4.24 32.31 28.15
CA THR A 72 3.82 32.72 26.79
C THR A 72 2.52 31.96 26.45
N PRO A 73 1.38 32.62 26.17
CA PRO A 73 0.17 31.91 25.78
C PRO A 73 0.21 31.55 24.30
N VAL A 74 0.26 30.25 23.98
CA VAL A 74 0.00 29.76 22.61
C VAL A 74 -1.51 29.69 22.42
N HIS A 75 -2.02 30.51 21.50
CA HIS A 75 -3.44 30.87 21.37
C HIS A 75 -4.32 29.79 20.70
N GLY A 76 -4.07 28.50 20.98
CA GLY A 76 -4.82 27.37 20.41
C GLY A 76 -5.42 26.39 21.44
N GLU A 77 -4.95 26.39 22.69
CA GLU A 77 -5.29 25.35 23.69
C GLU A 77 -6.48 25.71 24.61
N ALA A 78 -6.91 26.97 24.64
CA ALA A 78 -7.84 27.47 25.66
C ALA A 78 -9.26 26.85 25.66
N LEU A 79 -9.71 26.29 24.53
CA LEU A 79 -11.04 25.65 24.41
C LEU A 79 -11.03 24.17 24.79
N GLU A 80 -9.96 23.43 24.48
CA GLU A 80 -9.80 22.03 24.92
C GLU A 80 -9.48 21.95 26.41
N ASP A 81 -8.72 22.91 26.94
CA ASP A 81 -8.34 22.97 28.36
C ASP A 81 -9.54 23.26 29.27
N GLN A 82 -10.52 24.07 28.82
CA GLN A 82 -11.77 24.32 29.55
C GLN A 82 -12.70 23.11 29.57
N ALA A 83 -12.84 22.38 28.46
CA ALA A 83 -13.65 21.16 28.39
C ALA A 83 -13.03 20.02 29.20
N LEU A 84 -11.69 19.89 29.14
CA LEU A 84 -10.93 18.95 29.96
C LEU A 84 -11.02 19.30 31.44
N GLN A 85 -10.90 20.57 31.82
CA GLN A 85 -11.08 21.04 33.21
C GLN A 85 -12.50 20.81 33.74
N ALA A 86 -13.53 20.97 32.88
CA ALA A 86 -14.92 20.68 33.25
C ALA A 86 -15.15 19.18 33.47
N SER A 87 -14.70 18.34 32.53
CA SER A 87 -14.76 16.87 32.66
C SER A 87 -13.97 16.36 33.87
N MET A 88 -12.81 16.96 34.16
CA MET A 88 -12.03 16.68 35.37
C MET A 88 -12.81 17.02 36.64
N ARG A 89 -13.51 18.17 36.66
CA ARG A 89 -14.27 18.62 37.82
C ARG A 89 -15.44 17.70 38.12
N ASP A 90 -16.19 17.28 37.11
CA ASP A 90 -17.33 16.36 37.27
C ASP A 90 -16.90 14.96 37.75
N ALA A 91 -15.80 14.42 37.20
CA ALA A 91 -15.24 13.13 37.62
C ALA A 91 -14.69 13.20 39.06
N LEU A 92 -14.02 14.30 39.42
CA LEU A 92 -13.49 14.51 40.77
C LEU A 92 -14.59 14.77 41.81
N GLU A 93 -15.66 15.51 41.48
CA GLU A 93 -16.76 15.76 42.43
C GLU A 93 -17.47 14.46 42.85
N SER A 94 -17.64 13.51 41.92
CA SER A 94 -18.25 12.20 42.22
C SER A 94 -17.35 11.24 43.02
N LEU A 95 -16.02 11.37 42.90
CA LEU A 95 -15.05 10.46 43.51
C LEU A 95 -14.29 11.06 44.69
N ALA A 96 -14.33 12.37 44.93
CA ALA A 96 -13.52 13.04 45.96
C ALA A 96 -13.72 12.43 47.35
N PHE A 97 -14.97 12.21 47.77
CA PHE A 97 -15.26 11.58 49.06
C PHE A 97 -14.73 10.14 49.14
N VAL A 98 -14.79 9.38 48.04
CA VAL A 98 -14.28 8.01 47.98
C VAL A 98 -12.75 7.99 48.05
N ILE A 99 -12.09 8.88 47.29
CA ILE A 99 -10.63 9.04 47.29
C ILE A 99 -10.15 9.44 48.68
N ASP A 100 -10.79 10.43 49.32
CA ASP A 100 -10.47 10.88 50.69
C ASP A 100 -10.64 9.76 51.73
N ARG A 101 -11.72 8.98 51.62
CA ARG A 101 -11.94 7.82 52.50
C ARG A 101 -10.86 6.76 52.34
N VAL A 102 -10.46 6.46 51.10
CA VAL A 102 -9.36 5.51 50.83
C VAL A 102 -8.02 6.08 51.28
N ALA A 103 -7.76 7.38 51.10
CA ALA A 103 -6.53 8.04 51.53
C ALA A 103 -6.39 8.00 53.05
N THR A 104 -7.49 8.25 53.77
CA THR A 104 -7.57 8.13 55.23
C THR A 104 -7.32 6.69 55.68
N GLU A 105 -7.92 5.70 55.02
CA GLU A 105 -7.65 4.29 55.35
C GLU A 105 -6.17 3.94 55.15
N ILE A 106 -5.57 4.35 54.03
CA ILE A 106 -4.14 4.14 53.77
C ILE A 106 -3.30 4.75 54.90
N ALA A 107 -3.60 5.98 55.31
CA ALA A 107 -2.88 6.66 56.38
C ALA A 107 -3.06 5.99 57.75
N CYS A 108 -4.28 5.53 58.08
CA CYS A 108 -4.58 4.87 59.36
C CYS A 108 -3.97 3.47 59.45
N LYS A 109 -4.11 2.65 58.40
CA LYS A 109 -3.66 1.25 58.39
C LYS A 109 -2.13 1.10 58.33
N CYS A 110 -1.43 2.08 57.76
CA CYS A 110 0.03 2.10 57.71
C CYS A 110 0.71 2.47 59.06
N SER A 111 -0.06 2.74 60.12
CA SER A 111 0.45 3.09 61.45
C SER A 111 0.49 1.91 62.46
N GLY A 112 -0.01 0.73 62.08
CA GLY A 112 -0.08 -0.46 62.94
C GLY A 112 0.67 -1.69 62.38
N SER A 113 0.92 -2.69 63.23
CA SER A 113 1.55 -3.99 62.91
C SER A 113 0.69 -4.92 62.02
N GLU A 114 -0.20 -4.38 61.19
CA GLU A 114 -1.19 -5.16 60.43
C GLU A 114 -0.59 -5.72 59.12
N ASP A 115 -1.02 -6.92 58.69
CA ASP A 115 -0.52 -7.58 57.47
C ASP A 115 -0.90 -6.77 56.20
N ALA A 116 0.10 -6.50 55.34
CA ALA A 116 -0.06 -5.76 54.09
C ALA A 116 -1.09 -6.37 53.14
N HIS A 117 -1.31 -7.70 53.20
CA HIS A 117 -2.38 -8.37 52.46
C HIS A 117 -3.77 -7.89 52.91
N GLY A 118 -4.02 -7.90 54.22
CA GLY A 118 -5.31 -7.52 54.80
C GLY A 118 -5.66 -6.07 54.50
N SER A 119 -4.68 -5.17 54.60
CA SER A 119 -4.84 -3.75 54.26
C SER A 119 -5.18 -3.53 52.78
N ALA A 120 -4.47 -4.21 51.86
CA ALA A 120 -4.78 -4.12 50.43
C ALA A 120 -6.20 -4.65 50.12
N MET A 121 -6.61 -5.76 50.74
CA MET A 121 -7.96 -6.31 50.56
C MET A 121 -9.05 -5.40 51.15
N ALA A 122 -8.81 -4.77 52.29
CA ALA A 122 -9.75 -3.81 52.89
C ALA A 122 -9.98 -2.60 51.96
N ILE A 123 -8.91 -2.07 51.37
CA ILE A 123 -8.97 -1.00 50.36
C ILE A 123 -9.81 -1.44 49.15
N LEU A 124 -9.56 -2.63 48.60
CA LEU A 124 -10.30 -3.10 47.43
C LEU A 124 -11.77 -3.43 47.73
N ASN A 125 -12.08 -3.91 48.95
CA ASN A 125 -13.45 -4.15 49.41
C ASN A 125 -14.25 -2.85 49.53
N MET A 126 -13.61 -1.76 49.98
CA MET A 126 -14.24 -0.43 50.00
C MET A 126 -14.64 0.04 48.60
N LEU A 127 -13.96 -0.46 47.58
CA LEU A 127 -14.17 -0.12 46.17
C LEU A 127 -14.89 -1.22 45.40
N ALA A 128 -15.57 -2.16 46.08
CA ALA A 128 -16.15 -3.37 45.48
C ALA A 128 -17.03 -3.12 44.24
N HIS A 129 -17.78 -2.01 44.25
CA HIS A 129 -18.72 -1.59 43.22
C HIS A 129 -18.09 -0.93 41.99
N PHE A 130 -16.82 -0.52 42.07
CA PHE A 130 -16.11 0.06 40.94
C PHE A 130 -15.54 -1.03 40.01
N SER A 131 -15.40 -0.66 38.73
CA SER A 131 -14.62 -1.44 37.76
C SER A 131 -13.14 -1.49 38.15
N TRP A 132 -12.38 -2.47 37.62
CA TRP A 132 -10.97 -2.67 38.00
C TRP A 132 -10.08 -1.48 37.65
N ASP A 133 -10.30 -0.83 36.52
CA ASP A 133 -9.62 0.42 36.12
C ASP A 133 -9.92 1.56 37.11
N ALA A 134 -11.17 1.71 37.54
CA ALA A 134 -11.55 2.72 38.53
C ALA A 134 -10.96 2.42 39.91
N LYS A 135 -11.00 1.17 40.37
CA LYS A 135 -10.32 0.73 41.59
C LYS A 135 -8.84 1.11 41.57
N LEU A 136 -8.15 0.82 40.47
CA LEU A 136 -6.73 1.12 40.29
C LEU A 136 -6.46 2.62 40.41
N VAL A 137 -7.19 3.43 39.64
CA VAL A 137 -6.97 4.88 39.61
C VAL A 137 -7.34 5.55 40.94
N ILE A 138 -8.43 5.13 41.60
CA ILE A 138 -8.83 5.66 42.92
C ILE A 138 -7.76 5.35 43.97
N VAL A 139 -7.20 4.13 43.96
CA VAL A 139 -6.12 3.74 44.88
C VAL A 139 -4.86 4.57 44.62
N LEU A 140 -4.48 4.79 43.36
CA LEU A 140 -3.35 5.64 43.00
C LEU A 140 -3.60 7.11 43.36
N ALA A 141 -4.82 7.62 43.21
CA ALA A 141 -5.20 8.98 43.58
C ALA A 141 -5.16 9.21 45.09
N ALA A 142 -5.69 8.26 45.86
CA ALA A 142 -5.65 8.30 47.31
C ALA A 142 -4.21 8.28 47.84
N PHE A 143 -3.36 7.44 47.24
CA PHE A 143 -1.93 7.45 47.55
C PHE A 143 -1.25 8.74 47.11
N GLY A 144 -1.59 9.27 45.92
CA GLY A 144 -1.12 10.54 45.40
C GLY A 144 -1.41 11.70 46.34
N MET A 145 -2.61 11.76 46.95
CA MET A 145 -2.95 12.75 47.97
C MET A 145 -1.99 12.69 49.17
N ASN A 146 -1.82 11.51 49.76
CA ASN A 146 -0.93 11.33 50.92
C ASN A 146 0.54 11.62 50.59
N TYR A 147 1.01 11.15 49.43
CA TYR A 147 2.37 11.34 48.96
C TYR A 147 2.67 12.81 48.63
N GLY A 148 1.75 13.47 47.92
CA GLY A 148 1.85 14.86 47.55
C GLY A 148 1.83 15.78 48.76
N GLU A 149 0.95 15.53 49.74
CA GLU A 149 0.91 16.30 50.98
C GLU A 149 2.22 16.18 51.77
N PHE A 150 2.79 14.97 51.86
CA PHE A 150 4.09 14.73 52.48
C PHE A 150 5.19 15.56 51.80
N TRP A 151 5.32 15.49 50.46
CA TRP A 151 6.36 16.20 49.73
C TRP A 151 6.16 17.71 49.69
N LEU A 152 4.91 18.19 49.66
CA LEU A 152 4.61 19.62 49.72
C LEU A 152 5.11 20.23 51.03
N ILE A 153 4.91 19.53 52.16
CA ILE A 153 5.43 19.94 53.47
C ILE A 153 6.95 19.83 53.50
N ALA A 154 7.51 18.72 53.00
CA ALA A 154 8.95 18.46 53.02
C ALA A 154 9.77 19.46 52.19
N GLN A 155 9.34 19.77 50.98
CA GLN A 155 10.02 20.71 50.08
C GLN A 155 9.96 22.15 50.58
N ASN A 156 8.90 22.52 51.30
CA ASN A 156 8.69 23.89 51.78
C ASN A 156 9.08 24.11 53.26
N TYR A 157 9.65 23.10 53.91
CA TYR A 157 9.97 23.15 55.35
C TYR A 157 10.89 24.33 55.73
N SER A 158 11.90 24.63 54.89
CA SER A 158 12.87 25.71 55.13
C SER A 158 12.39 27.09 54.68
N SER A 159 11.42 27.16 53.76
CA SER A 159 10.98 28.39 53.10
C SER A 159 9.61 28.90 53.56
N ASN A 160 8.79 28.07 54.22
CA ASN A 160 7.40 28.38 54.57
C ASN A 160 7.07 28.07 56.05
N GLN A 161 6.69 29.11 56.80
CA GLN A 161 6.35 28.99 58.24
C GLN A 161 5.13 28.09 58.50
N LEU A 162 4.15 28.06 57.59
CA LEU A 162 2.99 27.17 57.70
C LEU A 162 3.42 25.71 57.54
N ALA A 163 4.25 25.41 56.53
CA ALA A 163 4.79 24.07 56.32
C ALA A 163 5.61 23.60 57.52
N LYS A 164 6.42 24.49 58.12
CA LYS A 164 7.17 24.21 59.35
C LYS A 164 6.27 23.88 60.54
N ALA A 165 5.20 24.64 60.77
CA ALA A 165 4.24 24.38 61.86
C ALA A 165 3.50 23.04 61.67
N VAL A 166 3.05 22.74 60.45
CA VAL A 166 2.41 21.45 60.12
C VAL A 166 3.38 20.29 60.27
N ALA A 167 4.64 20.46 59.83
CA ALA A 167 5.66 19.43 59.96
C ALA A 167 5.94 19.02 61.42
N ILE A 168 5.99 20.00 62.34
CA ILE A 168 6.15 19.77 63.78
C ILE A 168 5.00 18.90 64.33
N LEU A 169 3.75 19.23 63.97
CA LEU A 169 2.58 18.46 64.42
C LEU A 169 2.53 17.05 63.83
N LYS A 170 2.97 16.91 62.58
CA LYS A 170 3.11 15.59 61.94
C LYS A 170 4.32 14.80 62.42
N GLN A 171 5.13 15.34 63.35
CA GLN A 171 6.38 14.72 63.84
C GLN A 171 7.37 14.36 62.73
N LEU A 172 7.37 15.12 61.64
CA LEU A 172 8.38 14.97 60.60
C LEU A 172 9.75 15.40 61.17
N PRO A 173 10.81 14.57 61.14
CA PRO A 173 12.16 14.99 61.53
C PRO A 173 12.61 16.23 60.74
N GLU A 174 13.74 16.85 61.04
CA GLU A 174 14.34 17.82 60.10
C GLU A 174 14.71 17.11 58.79
N ILE A 175 13.74 16.99 57.87
CA ILE A 175 13.73 16.13 56.67
C ILE A 175 14.97 16.39 55.78
N LEU A 176 15.54 17.58 55.86
CA LEU A 176 16.62 18.04 54.99
C LEU A 176 18.03 17.72 55.49
N GLU A 177 18.29 17.52 56.79
CA GLU A 177 19.65 17.21 57.29
C GLU A 177 20.00 15.71 57.26
N LEU A 178 18.99 14.83 57.13
CA LEU A 178 19.15 13.36 57.03
C LEU A 178 19.01 12.82 55.59
N SER A 179 18.84 13.70 54.60
CA SER A 179 18.41 13.34 53.24
C SER A 179 19.39 12.39 52.51
N ASN A 180 20.69 12.52 52.76
CA ASN A 180 21.71 11.67 52.13
C ASN A 180 21.64 10.19 52.56
N ALA A 181 21.23 9.91 53.81
CA ALA A 181 21.16 8.55 54.34
C ALA A 181 19.86 7.81 53.97
N GLN A 182 18.79 8.56 53.70
CA GLN A 182 17.47 8.00 53.35
C GLN A 182 17.18 8.01 51.84
N LYS A 183 18.04 8.63 51.03
CA LYS A 183 17.92 8.71 49.57
C LYS A 183 17.65 7.35 48.89
N PRO A 184 18.34 6.24 49.21
CA PRO A 184 18.06 4.95 48.58
C PRO A 184 16.63 4.44 48.81
N ARG A 185 16.02 4.77 49.95
CA ARG A 185 14.63 4.39 50.25
C ARG A 185 13.64 5.22 49.45
N PHE A 186 13.86 6.53 49.32
CA PHE A 186 13.03 7.40 48.47
C PHE A 186 13.15 7.02 47.00
N ASP A 187 14.35 6.66 46.54
CA ASP A 187 14.59 6.18 45.17
C ASP A 187 13.84 4.86 44.91
N ALA A 188 13.85 3.93 45.88
CA ALA A 188 13.08 2.68 45.79
C ALA A 188 11.57 2.92 45.74
N VAL A 189 11.02 3.78 46.61
CA VAL A 189 9.60 4.18 46.58
C VAL A 189 9.24 4.81 45.25
N ARG A 190 10.06 5.74 44.75
CA ARG A 190 9.85 6.40 43.46
C ARG A 190 9.85 5.41 42.30
N SER A 191 10.78 4.45 42.31
CA SER A 191 10.83 3.40 41.30
C SER A 191 9.53 2.60 41.27
N VAL A 192 9.00 2.22 42.43
CA VAL A 192 7.72 1.49 42.52
C VAL A 192 6.55 2.36 42.09
N ILE A 193 6.51 3.64 42.47
CA ILE A 193 5.49 4.62 42.03
C ILE A 193 5.43 4.71 40.52
N LYS A 194 6.59 4.81 39.86
CA LYS A 194 6.67 4.84 38.40
C LYS A 194 6.06 3.57 37.80
N THR A 195 6.43 2.40 38.30
CA THR A 195 5.88 1.12 37.83
C THR A 195 4.36 1.02 38.06
N MET A 196 3.85 1.49 39.21
CA MET A 196 2.42 1.54 39.49
C MET A 196 1.66 2.45 38.51
N LEU A 197 2.26 3.59 38.16
CA LEU A 197 1.69 4.50 37.16
C LEU A 197 1.69 3.87 35.75
N ASP A 198 2.76 3.17 35.37
CA ASP A 198 2.85 2.46 34.10
C ASP A 198 1.77 1.37 33.98
N VAL A 199 1.53 0.61 35.07
CA VAL A 199 0.41 -0.33 35.16
C VAL A 199 -0.93 0.39 35.01
N GLY A 200 -1.12 1.52 35.69
CA GLY A 200 -2.30 2.39 35.55
C GLY A 200 -2.59 2.78 34.09
N LYS A 201 -1.57 3.30 33.40
CA LYS A 201 -1.66 3.69 31.99
C LYS A 201 -1.95 2.49 31.09
N CYS A 202 -1.31 1.35 31.33
CA CYS A 202 -1.50 0.14 30.55
C CYS A 202 -2.94 -0.39 30.66
N VAL A 203 -3.49 -0.45 31.88
CA VAL A 203 -4.87 -0.91 32.12
C VAL A 203 -5.89 0.02 31.45
N ILE A 204 -5.70 1.34 31.50
CA ILE A 204 -6.60 2.29 30.82
C ILE A 204 -6.62 2.04 29.29
N LYS A 205 -5.47 1.78 28.67
CA LYS A 205 -5.41 1.52 27.21
C LYS A 205 -6.25 0.31 26.79
N PHE A 206 -6.42 -0.70 27.64
CA PHE A 206 -7.32 -1.83 27.36
C PHE A 206 -8.80 -1.42 27.34
N LYS A 207 -9.21 -0.47 28.19
CA LYS A 207 -10.57 0.08 28.19
C LYS A 207 -10.86 0.92 26.95
N GLU A 208 -9.83 1.55 26.39
CA GLU A 208 -9.92 2.39 25.18
C GLU A 208 -9.91 1.58 23.87
N LEU A 209 -9.80 0.25 23.93
CA LEU A 209 -9.84 -0.57 22.72
C LEU A 209 -11.20 -0.47 22.02
N PRO A 210 -11.23 -0.31 20.68
CA PRO A 210 -12.47 -0.14 19.93
C PRO A 210 -13.26 -1.44 19.88
N SER A 211 -14.36 -1.50 20.65
CA SER A 211 -15.21 -2.68 20.83
C SER A 211 -15.84 -3.22 19.54
N GLN A 212 -15.96 -2.39 18.49
CA GLN A 212 -16.40 -2.84 17.16
C GLN A 212 -15.40 -3.81 16.50
N TYR A 213 -14.11 -3.68 16.82
CA TYR A 213 -13.05 -4.50 16.20
C TYR A 213 -12.52 -5.61 17.10
N ILE A 214 -12.73 -5.55 18.41
CA ILE A 214 -12.23 -6.56 19.33
C ILE A 214 -13.26 -6.92 20.40
N THR A 215 -13.40 -8.21 20.66
CA THR A 215 -14.35 -8.77 21.63
C THR A 215 -13.60 -9.62 22.66
N SER A 216 -14.23 -9.90 23.80
CA SER A 216 -13.61 -10.57 24.94
C SER A 216 -13.23 -12.04 24.69
N ASP A 217 -13.62 -12.61 23.56
CA ASP A 217 -13.27 -13.97 23.11
C ASP A 217 -11.87 -14.04 22.48
N VAL A 218 -11.28 -12.91 22.10
CA VAL A 218 -9.89 -12.87 21.61
C VAL A 218 -8.95 -13.25 22.75
N GLU A 219 -8.15 -14.30 22.56
CA GLU A 219 -7.28 -14.90 23.59
C GLU A 219 -6.41 -13.85 24.30
N ALA A 220 -5.82 -12.92 23.55
CA ALA A 220 -4.98 -11.88 24.12
C ALA A 220 -5.75 -10.94 25.07
N LEU A 221 -6.95 -10.51 24.67
CA LEU A 221 -7.80 -9.66 25.49
C LEU A 221 -8.36 -10.42 26.70
N SER A 222 -8.84 -11.66 26.50
CA SER A 222 -9.29 -12.52 27.60
C SER A 222 -8.18 -12.76 28.63
N THR A 223 -6.96 -13.03 28.17
CA THR A 223 -5.78 -13.21 29.03
C THR A 223 -5.49 -11.94 29.81
N ALA A 224 -5.46 -10.78 29.15
CA ALA A 224 -5.26 -9.49 29.82
C ALA A 224 -6.34 -9.21 30.87
N LEU A 225 -7.63 -9.38 30.52
CA LEU A 225 -8.76 -9.19 31.43
C LEU A 225 -8.68 -10.10 32.67
N SER A 226 -8.13 -11.31 32.54
CA SER A 226 -7.91 -12.20 33.69
C SER A 226 -6.75 -11.77 34.61
N HIS A 227 -5.77 -11.05 34.07
CA HIS A 227 -4.59 -10.58 34.81
C HIS A 227 -4.76 -9.19 35.42
N ILE A 228 -5.64 -8.35 34.87
CA ILE A 228 -5.92 -7.00 35.39
C ILE A 228 -6.29 -7.01 36.89
N PRO A 229 -7.22 -7.84 37.40
CA PRO A 229 -7.56 -7.86 38.83
C PRO A 229 -6.35 -8.11 39.74
N ILE A 230 -5.47 -9.03 39.32
CA ILE A 230 -4.25 -9.36 40.05
C ILE A 230 -3.29 -8.16 40.03
N ALA A 231 -3.18 -7.45 38.90
CA ALA A 231 -2.35 -6.25 38.79
C ALA A 231 -2.86 -5.11 39.68
N VAL A 232 -4.18 -4.93 39.77
CA VAL A 232 -4.81 -3.97 40.68
C VAL A 232 -4.50 -4.30 42.13
N TYR A 233 -4.57 -5.58 42.50
CA TYR A 233 -4.20 -6.02 43.85
C TYR A 233 -2.73 -5.77 44.18
N TRP A 234 -1.79 -6.13 43.31
CA TRP A 234 -0.37 -5.87 43.55
C TRP A 234 -0.05 -4.38 43.57
N THR A 235 -0.81 -3.56 42.84
CA THR A 235 -0.70 -2.10 42.91
C THR A 235 -1.19 -1.57 44.26
N ALA A 236 -2.35 -2.01 44.74
CA ALA A 236 -2.85 -1.65 46.07
C ALA A 236 -1.90 -2.08 47.20
N ARG A 237 -1.34 -3.30 47.10
CA ARG A 237 -0.33 -3.78 48.05
C ARG A 237 0.95 -2.95 48.01
N SER A 238 1.37 -2.52 46.82
CA SER A 238 2.54 -1.66 46.64
C SER A 238 2.30 -0.24 47.18
N VAL A 239 1.08 0.29 47.04
CA VAL A 239 0.65 1.53 47.68
C VAL A 239 0.76 1.44 49.20
N VAL A 240 0.22 0.37 49.81
CA VAL A 240 0.32 0.15 51.28
C VAL A 240 1.78 0.05 51.72
N ALA A 241 2.62 -0.67 50.97
CA ALA A 241 4.05 -0.77 51.26
C ALA A 241 4.75 0.61 51.17
N CYS A 242 4.50 1.38 50.12
CA CYS A 242 5.07 2.72 49.95
C CYS A 242 4.60 3.68 51.06
N ALA A 243 3.32 3.68 51.41
CA ALA A 243 2.77 4.51 52.47
C ALA A 243 3.34 4.14 53.86
N SER A 244 3.55 2.85 54.13
CA SER A 244 4.19 2.38 55.35
C SER A 244 5.65 2.84 55.44
N GLN A 245 6.38 2.81 54.32
CA GLN A 245 7.75 3.33 54.25
C GLN A 245 7.82 4.83 54.50
N ILE A 246 6.89 5.61 53.95
CA ILE A 246 6.81 7.05 54.17
C ILE A 246 6.47 7.36 55.63
N THR A 247 5.51 6.63 56.21
CA THR A 247 5.08 6.82 57.61
C THR A 247 6.14 6.37 58.62
N GLY A 248 6.86 5.28 58.34
CA GLY A 248 7.96 4.79 59.16
C GLY A 248 9.14 5.76 59.26
N LEU A 249 9.31 6.65 58.28
CA LEU A 249 10.29 7.74 58.31
C LEU A 249 9.87 8.89 59.25
N VAL A 250 8.57 9.02 59.54
CA VAL A 250 7.99 10.04 60.43
C VAL A 250 8.05 9.60 61.91
N GLY A 251 7.99 8.29 62.17
CA GLY A 251 7.78 7.76 63.53
C GLY A 251 9.01 7.36 64.35
N LEU A 252 10.22 7.21 63.79
CA LEU A 252 11.33 6.58 64.52
C LEU A 252 12.70 7.26 64.32
N GLY A 253 13.07 8.11 65.29
CA GLY A 253 14.49 8.41 65.55
C GLY A 253 15.19 7.15 66.07
N HIS A 254 16.13 6.62 65.28
CA HIS A 254 17.05 5.50 65.58
C HIS A 254 16.51 4.06 65.45
N GLY A 255 16.75 3.46 64.27
CA GLY A 255 16.68 2.02 64.02
C GLY A 255 17.35 1.63 62.69
N HIS A 256 18.68 1.60 62.63
CA HIS A 256 19.45 1.44 61.38
C HIS A 256 19.47 0.01 60.80
N LEU A 257 18.86 -0.98 61.48
CA LEU A 257 18.88 -2.40 61.09
C LEU A 257 17.64 -2.88 60.31
N ALA A 258 16.53 -2.13 60.29
CA ALA A 258 15.32 -2.48 59.54
C ALA A 258 15.35 -2.06 58.06
N ALA A 259 16.35 -1.28 57.66
CA ALA A 259 16.37 -0.57 56.36
C ALA A 259 16.64 -1.44 55.12
N THR A 260 17.31 -2.59 55.27
CA THR A 260 17.71 -3.43 54.14
C THR A 260 16.62 -4.42 53.72
N THR A 261 15.87 -4.99 54.67
CA THR A 261 14.72 -5.88 54.42
C THR A 261 13.56 -5.12 53.78
N GLU A 262 13.25 -3.93 54.31
CA GLU A 262 12.20 -3.03 53.82
C GLU A 262 12.43 -2.53 52.38
N ALA A 263 13.68 -2.21 52.03
CA ALA A 263 14.04 -1.77 50.67
C ALA A 263 14.00 -2.94 49.66
N TRP A 264 14.35 -4.15 50.10
CA TRP A 264 14.27 -5.36 49.26
C TRP A 264 12.83 -5.76 48.94
N GLU A 265 11.91 -5.60 49.90
CA GLU A 265 10.47 -5.83 49.69
C GLU A 265 9.88 -4.89 48.62
N LEU A 266 10.19 -3.58 48.69
CA LEU A 266 9.78 -2.62 47.65
C LEU A 266 10.37 -2.97 46.28
N SER A 267 11.65 -3.32 46.22
CA SER A 267 12.29 -3.72 44.96
C SER A 267 11.64 -4.97 44.36
N SER A 268 11.27 -5.94 45.21
CA SER A 268 10.57 -7.16 44.80
C SER A 268 9.16 -6.86 44.26
N LEU A 269 8.42 -5.98 44.94
CA LEU A 269 7.12 -5.50 44.48
C LEU A 269 7.22 -4.74 43.15
N GLY A 270 8.22 -3.85 43.02
CA GLY A 270 8.51 -3.12 41.80
C GLY A 270 8.81 -4.06 40.63
N HIS A 271 9.64 -5.09 40.84
CA HIS A 271 9.93 -6.10 39.83
C HIS A 271 8.68 -6.93 39.47
N LYS A 272 7.86 -7.29 40.46
CA LYS A 272 6.61 -8.04 40.22
C LYS A 272 5.64 -7.23 39.36
N LEU A 273 5.40 -5.96 39.71
CA LEU A 273 4.56 -5.06 38.93
C LEU A 273 5.12 -4.82 37.52
N SER A 274 6.44 -4.65 37.39
CA SER A 274 7.08 -4.43 36.10
C SER A 274 6.87 -5.63 35.15
N ASN A 275 7.00 -6.85 35.67
CA ASN A 275 6.73 -8.07 34.90
C ASN A 275 5.27 -8.15 34.46
N MET A 276 4.33 -7.79 35.34
CA MET A 276 2.91 -7.77 35.01
C MET A 276 2.59 -6.71 33.97
N CYS A 277 3.17 -5.51 34.09
CA CYS A 277 3.01 -4.43 33.12
C CYS A 277 3.54 -4.86 31.74
N SER A 278 4.75 -5.41 31.68
CA SER A 278 5.34 -5.91 30.43
C SER A 278 4.48 -7.00 29.77
N HIS A 279 3.91 -7.91 30.57
CA HIS A 279 2.99 -8.92 30.06
C HIS A 279 1.71 -8.30 29.49
N LEU A 280 1.10 -7.36 30.21
CA LEU A 280 -0.09 -6.64 29.75
C LEU A 280 0.19 -5.82 28.48
N GLU A 281 1.34 -5.16 28.38
CA GLU A 281 1.76 -4.44 27.17
C GLU A 281 1.95 -5.37 25.97
N ALA A 282 2.50 -6.57 26.18
CA ALA A 282 2.62 -7.58 25.13
C ALA A 282 1.24 -8.07 24.65
N GLN A 283 0.28 -8.28 25.57
CA GLN A 283 -1.10 -8.59 25.19
C GLN A 283 -1.76 -7.43 24.45
N LEU A 284 -1.53 -6.19 24.88
CA LEU A 284 -2.07 -4.99 24.26
C LEU A 284 -1.56 -4.83 22.81
N GLY A 285 -0.27 -5.07 22.58
CA GLY A 285 0.30 -5.09 21.23
C GLY A 285 -0.35 -6.15 20.33
N THR A 286 -0.64 -7.33 20.89
CA THR A 286 -1.36 -8.40 20.17
C THR A 286 -2.81 -8.00 19.86
N CYS A 287 -3.49 -7.32 20.78
CA CYS A 287 -4.83 -6.78 20.55
C CYS A 287 -4.85 -5.74 19.41
N TYR A 288 -3.92 -4.78 19.40
CA TYR A 288 -3.83 -3.80 18.31
C TYR A 288 -3.56 -4.46 16.97
N LYS A 289 -2.65 -5.45 16.92
CA LYS A 289 -2.41 -6.23 15.71
C LYS A 289 -3.68 -6.90 15.19
N HIS A 290 -4.45 -7.54 16.07
CA HIS A 290 -5.73 -8.15 15.70
C HIS A 290 -6.74 -7.13 15.17
N ILE A 291 -6.83 -5.97 15.81
CA ILE A 291 -7.72 -4.87 15.38
C ILE A 291 -7.32 -4.38 13.98
N ASP A 292 -6.04 -4.18 13.72
CA ASP A 292 -5.55 -3.73 12.42
C ASP A 292 -5.81 -4.77 11.33
N GLU A 293 -5.60 -6.06 11.62
CA GLU A 293 -5.96 -7.17 10.72
C GLU A 293 -7.47 -7.18 10.40
N LYS A 294 -8.33 -6.98 11.41
CA LYS A 294 -9.78 -6.94 11.21
C LYS A 294 -10.23 -5.73 10.39
N LYS A 295 -9.68 -4.53 10.68
CA LYS A 295 -9.93 -3.30 9.89
C LYS A 295 -9.53 -3.47 8.44
N PHE A 296 -8.37 -4.07 8.21
CA PHE A 296 -7.89 -4.39 6.86
C PHE A 296 -8.87 -5.32 6.14
N MET A 297 -9.29 -6.41 6.78
CA MET A 297 -10.22 -7.37 6.19
C MET A 297 -11.60 -6.77 5.90
N GLU A 298 -12.13 -5.92 6.79
CA GLU A 298 -13.40 -5.22 6.58
C GLU A 298 -13.30 -4.23 5.42
N SER A 299 -12.19 -3.48 5.31
CA SER A 299 -11.95 -2.55 4.20
C SER A 299 -11.86 -3.29 2.87
N TYR A 300 -11.15 -4.42 2.84
CA TYR A 300 -11.04 -5.30 1.67
C TYR A 300 -12.40 -5.86 1.24
N GLN A 301 -13.18 -6.40 2.19
CA GLN A 301 -14.53 -6.91 1.89
C GLN A 301 -15.50 -5.80 1.46
N SER A 302 -15.36 -4.60 2.03
CA SER A 302 -16.14 -3.44 1.61
C SER A 302 -15.85 -3.06 0.17
N LEU A 303 -14.58 -3.09 -0.25
CA LEU A 303 -14.19 -2.87 -1.66
C LEU A 303 -14.84 -3.89 -2.59
N ILE A 304 -14.78 -5.19 -2.27
CA ILE A 304 -15.43 -6.24 -3.06
C ILE A 304 -16.94 -5.95 -3.22
N ARG A 305 -17.64 -5.69 -2.11
CA ARG A 305 -19.09 -5.39 -2.13
C ARG A 305 -19.43 -4.15 -2.95
N LEU A 306 -18.57 -3.14 -2.94
CA LEU A 306 -18.76 -1.92 -3.73
C LEU A 306 -18.72 -2.19 -5.24
N PHE A 307 -17.90 -3.13 -5.71
CA PHE A 307 -17.83 -3.54 -7.12
C PHE A 307 -18.90 -4.57 -7.51
N GLU A 308 -19.44 -5.35 -6.57
CA GLU A 308 -20.57 -6.26 -6.80
C GLU A 308 -21.92 -5.52 -6.96
N THR A 309 -22.03 -4.31 -6.40
CA THR A 309 -23.28 -3.54 -6.36
C THR A 309 -23.22 -2.33 -7.29
N THR A 310 -24.28 -2.10 -8.07
CA THR A 310 -24.37 -0.90 -8.92
C THR A 310 -24.44 0.36 -8.07
N GLN A 311 -23.55 1.32 -8.33
CA GLN A 311 -23.50 2.59 -7.62
C GLN A 311 -24.27 3.69 -8.35
N ILE A 312 -24.70 4.72 -7.61
CA ILE A 312 -25.36 5.91 -8.16
C ILE A 312 -24.36 6.74 -8.99
N ASP A 313 -23.13 6.85 -8.49
CA ASP A 313 -21.99 7.46 -9.16
C ASP A 313 -20.70 6.78 -8.71
N ASN A 314 -19.58 7.21 -9.28
CA ASN A 314 -18.28 6.62 -9.06
C ASN A 314 -17.54 7.04 -7.80
N MET A 315 -18.12 7.91 -6.98
CA MET A 315 -17.38 8.53 -5.88
C MET A 315 -17.06 7.58 -4.74
N LYS A 316 -18.01 6.71 -4.35
CA LYS A 316 -17.79 5.76 -3.24
C LYS A 316 -16.63 4.81 -3.54
N VAL A 317 -16.54 4.34 -4.77
CA VAL A 317 -15.50 3.40 -5.18
C VAL A 317 -14.16 4.10 -5.33
N LEU A 318 -14.12 5.28 -5.97
CA LEU A 318 -12.88 6.04 -6.11
C LEU A 318 -12.31 6.46 -4.76
N LYS A 319 -13.16 6.85 -3.79
CA LYS A 319 -12.73 7.11 -2.41
C LYS A 319 -12.17 5.86 -1.75
N ALA A 320 -12.84 4.72 -1.88
CA ALA A 320 -12.37 3.47 -1.28
C ALA A 320 -11.06 2.96 -1.92
N LEU A 321 -10.86 3.19 -3.21
CA LEU A 321 -9.69 2.72 -3.96
C LEU A 321 -8.46 3.64 -3.80
N ILE A 322 -8.68 4.96 -3.78
CA ILE A 322 -7.60 5.96 -3.76
C ILE A 322 -7.35 6.46 -2.35
N TYR A 323 -8.35 7.11 -1.74
CA TYR A 323 -8.23 7.70 -0.42
C TYR A 323 -9.60 8.01 0.18
N ALA A 324 -9.92 7.38 1.31
CA ALA A 324 -11.25 7.45 1.91
C ALA A 324 -11.45 8.65 2.84
N LYS A 325 -10.37 9.26 3.35
CA LYS A 325 -10.44 10.40 4.27
C LYS A 325 -10.53 11.70 3.49
N ASP A 326 -11.28 12.66 4.01
CA ASP A 326 -11.45 13.97 3.38
C ASP A 326 -10.45 15.02 3.93
N ASP A 327 -9.33 14.60 4.54
CA ASP A 327 -8.33 15.46 5.18
C ASP A 327 -7.18 15.89 4.24
N LEU A 328 -7.04 15.25 3.07
CA LEU A 328 -5.97 15.51 2.11
C LEU A 328 -6.51 15.54 0.67
N GLN A 329 -5.72 16.15 -0.22
CA GLN A 329 -5.97 16.18 -1.66
C GLN A 329 -5.29 14.99 -2.33
N PRO A 330 -6.03 13.97 -2.79
CA PRO A 330 -5.41 12.73 -3.24
C PRO A 330 -4.90 12.79 -4.68
N LEU A 331 -5.32 13.77 -5.49
CA LEU A 331 -4.96 13.87 -6.92
C LEU A 331 -4.13 15.11 -7.25
N VAL A 332 -3.17 14.92 -8.16
CA VAL A 332 -2.41 15.95 -8.87
C VAL A 332 -2.90 15.98 -10.31
N ASP A 333 -3.16 17.16 -10.84
CA ASP A 333 -3.49 17.35 -12.26
C ASP A 333 -2.21 17.42 -13.08
N GLY A 334 -2.06 16.50 -14.03
CA GLY A 334 -0.90 16.40 -14.91
C GLY A 334 -0.76 17.58 -15.88
N ALA A 335 -1.82 18.29 -16.22
CA ALA A 335 -1.76 19.44 -17.11
C ALA A 335 -1.24 20.70 -16.40
N THR A 336 -1.75 20.98 -15.20
CA THR A 336 -1.34 22.17 -14.43
C THR A 336 -0.15 21.90 -13.52
N LYS A 337 0.20 20.63 -13.27
CA LYS A 337 1.19 20.17 -12.27
C LYS A 337 0.93 20.72 -10.87
N LYS A 338 -0.28 21.21 -10.62
CA LYS A 338 -0.74 21.65 -9.33
C LYS A 338 -1.61 20.56 -8.74
N ARG A 339 -1.63 20.48 -7.41
CA ARG A 339 -2.77 19.84 -6.76
C ARG A 339 -4.02 20.61 -7.18
N VAL A 340 -5.10 19.89 -7.50
CA VAL A 340 -6.33 20.49 -8.04
C VAL A 340 -6.88 21.54 -7.04
N LEU A 341 -6.54 22.81 -7.30
CA LEU A 341 -6.99 24.00 -6.59
C LEU A 341 -7.79 24.82 -7.59
N SER A 342 -9.05 25.07 -7.29
CA SER A 342 -9.85 26.02 -8.04
C SER A 342 -9.39 27.44 -7.73
N ASP A 343 -8.60 28.04 -8.62
CA ASP A 343 -8.45 29.49 -8.69
C ASP A 343 -9.78 30.09 -9.20
N SER A 344 -10.73 30.29 -8.28
CA SER A 344 -11.81 31.29 -8.35
C SER A 344 -12.69 31.21 -7.10
N LEU A 345 -12.21 31.73 -5.98
CA LEU A 345 -13.11 32.28 -4.96
C LEU A 345 -12.57 33.63 -4.49
N SER A 346 -12.92 34.65 -5.27
CA SER A 346 -13.10 35.99 -4.73
C SER A 346 -14.27 35.92 -3.76
N LEU A 347 -13.97 36.21 -2.48
CA LEU A 347 -14.89 36.64 -1.42
C LEU A 347 -16.36 36.21 -1.60
N ILE A 348 -16.78 35.05 -1.07
CA ILE A 348 -18.13 34.86 -0.52
C ILE A 348 -18.14 33.71 0.50
N SER A 349 -18.44 34.10 1.74
CA SER A 349 -19.18 33.40 2.79
C SER A 349 -18.65 32.09 3.39
N ILE A 350 -18.59 32.12 4.72
CA ILE A 350 -18.31 31.04 5.69
C ILE A 350 -19.15 29.75 5.47
N LEU A 351 -20.14 29.75 4.57
CA LEU A 351 -20.89 28.56 4.17
C LEU A 351 -20.15 27.66 3.17
N THR A 352 -19.14 28.17 2.45
CA THR A 352 -18.42 27.42 1.41
C THR A 352 -17.35 26.49 1.98
N ILE A 353 -16.87 26.75 3.20
CA ILE A 353 -15.82 25.94 3.86
C ILE A 353 -16.36 24.55 4.26
N LEU A 354 -17.66 24.42 4.52
CA LEU A 354 -18.30 23.13 4.79
C LEU A 354 -18.61 22.31 3.51
N PHE A 355 -18.69 22.94 2.34
CA PHE A 355 -18.93 22.26 1.06
C PHE A 355 -17.67 21.98 0.25
N ALA A 356 -16.56 22.69 0.50
CA ALA A 356 -15.30 22.55 -0.23
C ALA A 356 -14.51 21.26 0.08
N VAL A 357 -14.86 20.55 1.16
CA VAL A 357 -14.12 19.36 1.64
C VAL A 357 -14.44 18.09 0.81
N SER A 358 -15.52 18.10 0.00
CA SER A 358 -15.88 16.96 -0.87
C SER A 358 -15.38 17.08 -2.32
N ALA A 359 -14.72 18.17 -2.70
CA ALA A 359 -14.58 18.60 -4.11
C ALA A 359 -13.38 18.01 -4.90
N HIS A 360 -12.58 17.09 -4.34
CA HIS A 360 -11.28 16.72 -4.93
C HIS A 360 -11.32 15.58 -5.96
N LEU A 361 -12.01 14.48 -5.66
CA LEU A 361 -12.29 13.42 -6.65
C LEU A 361 -13.48 13.78 -7.55
N ASP A 362 -14.22 14.84 -7.23
CA ASP A 362 -15.43 15.24 -7.94
C ASP A 362 -15.20 15.63 -9.41
N VAL A 363 -13.97 15.99 -9.78
CA VAL A 363 -13.56 16.19 -11.18
C VAL A 363 -13.74 14.93 -12.04
N LEU A 364 -13.76 13.75 -11.41
CA LEU A 364 -13.99 12.44 -12.02
C LEU A 364 -15.46 12.01 -11.93
N ARG A 365 -16.31 12.74 -11.20
CA ARG A 365 -17.68 12.33 -10.90
C ARG A 365 -18.48 12.12 -12.19
N ARG A 366 -19.09 10.94 -12.32
CA ARG A 366 -19.91 10.52 -13.48
C ARG A 366 -19.15 10.55 -14.82
N LYS A 367 -17.82 10.53 -14.80
CA LYS A 367 -16.99 10.33 -15.99
C LYS A 367 -16.56 8.88 -16.11
N MET A 368 -16.21 8.46 -17.32
CA MET A 368 -15.47 7.21 -17.52
C MET A 368 -14.03 7.42 -17.03
N VAL A 369 -13.55 6.50 -16.20
CA VAL A 369 -12.22 6.60 -15.58
C VAL A 369 -11.36 5.43 -16.03
N LEU A 370 -10.23 5.73 -16.65
CA LEU A 370 -9.19 4.78 -17.00
C LEU A 370 -8.12 4.82 -15.92
N LEU A 371 -8.07 3.79 -15.08
CA LEU A 371 -7.05 3.64 -14.05
C LEU A 371 -5.80 3.02 -14.67
N LEU A 372 -4.75 3.83 -14.83
CA LEU A 372 -3.42 3.38 -15.22
C LEU A 372 -2.72 2.86 -13.96
N ILE A 373 -2.54 1.55 -13.85
CA ILE A 373 -2.00 0.89 -12.65
C ILE A 373 -0.64 0.31 -12.99
N SER A 374 0.40 0.76 -12.28
CA SER A 374 1.78 0.31 -12.50
C SER A 374 2.60 0.39 -11.22
N GLY A 375 3.78 -0.24 -11.25
CA GLY A 375 4.89 0.12 -10.37
C GLY A 375 5.59 1.43 -10.80
N LEU A 376 6.78 1.67 -10.28
CA LEU A 376 7.66 2.77 -10.73
C LEU A 376 8.55 2.38 -11.92
N ASP A 377 8.47 1.14 -12.38
CA ASP A 377 9.22 0.53 -13.48
C ASP A 377 8.52 0.66 -14.83
N ILE A 378 7.45 1.46 -14.92
CA ILE A 378 6.81 1.82 -16.19
C ILE A 378 7.84 2.47 -17.13
N LEU A 379 7.87 2.01 -18.38
CA LEU A 379 8.80 2.48 -19.39
C LEU A 379 8.44 3.90 -19.86
N GLN A 380 9.44 4.73 -20.15
CA GLN A 380 9.21 6.09 -20.62
C GLN A 380 8.58 6.09 -22.03
N GLU A 381 8.96 5.11 -22.84
CA GLU A 381 8.38 4.80 -24.14
C GLU A 381 6.87 4.52 -24.02
N GLU A 382 6.46 3.79 -22.98
CA GLU A 382 5.05 3.49 -22.70
C GLU A 382 4.26 4.75 -22.38
N ILE A 383 4.79 5.63 -21.53
CA ILE A 383 4.16 6.90 -21.18
C ILE A 383 4.03 7.79 -22.43
N ALA A 384 5.07 7.87 -23.26
CA ALA A 384 5.10 8.71 -24.45
C ALA A 384 4.01 8.32 -25.46
N ILE A 385 3.85 7.02 -25.74
CA ILE A 385 2.79 6.55 -26.65
C ILE A 385 1.39 6.74 -26.03
N LEU A 386 1.21 6.47 -24.73
CA LEU A 386 -0.09 6.73 -24.07
C LEU A 386 -0.45 8.22 -24.13
N GLU A 387 0.53 9.11 -23.91
CA GLU A 387 0.35 10.55 -24.03
C GLU A 387 -0.08 10.96 -25.45
N GLN A 388 0.58 10.41 -26.48
CA GLN A 388 0.18 10.65 -27.87
C GLN A 388 -1.28 10.27 -28.10
N ILE A 389 -1.67 9.04 -27.74
CA ILE A 389 -3.04 8.54 -27.91
C ILE A 389 -4.06 9.37 -27.11
N TYR A 390 -3.71 9.75 -25.87
CA TYR A 390 -4.55 10.55 -24.99
C TYR A 390 -4.80 11.97 -25.54
N ASN A 391 -3.78 12.57 -26.18
CA ASN A 391 -3.85 13.89 -26.78
C ASN A 391 -4.61 13.86 -28.11
N GLU A 392 -4.37 12.87 -28.97
CA GLU A 392 -5.10 12.68 -30.24
C GLU A 392 -6.63 12.59 -30.01
N ALA A 393 -7.05 11.88 -28.96
CA ALA A 393 -8.45 11.75 -28.59
C ALA A 393 -9.14 13.10 -28.28
N ARG A 394 -8.38 14.12 -27.85
CA ARG A 394 -8.88 15.44 -27.46
C ARG A 394 -8.85 16.48 -28.58
N ILE A 395 -8.01 16.26 -29.60
CA ILE A 395 -7.82 17.20 -30.70
C ILE A 395 -8.85 16.95 -31.81
N ASP A 396 -9.29 15.70 -32.02
CA ASP A 396 -10.21 15.35 -33.11
C ASP A 396 -11.60 16.03 -32.95
N PRO A 397 -11.94 17.04 -33.79
CA PRO A 397 -13.19 17.78 -33.68
C PRO A 397 -14.42 16.94 -34.09
N THR A 398 -14.22 15.74 -34.63
CA THR A 398 -15.34 14.81 -34.91
C THR A 398 -15.71 13.95 -33.71
N ARG A 399 -14.91 13.98 -32.62
CA ARG A 399 -15.01 13.09 -31.46
C ARG A 399 -15.28 13.84 -30.15
N HIS A 400 -16.08 14.91 -30.19
CA HIS A 400 -16.51 15.69 -29.02
C HIS A 400 -17.22 14.89 -27.90
N ASP A 401 -17.51 13.60 -28.11
CA ASP A 401 -18.19 12.68 -27.19
C ASP A 401 -17.24 11.80 -26.35
N ILE A 402 -15.91 11.83 -26.59
CA ILE A 402 -14.97 11.02 -25.80
C ILE A 402 -14.71 11.69 -24.45
N GLN A 403 -15.48 11.30 -23.44
CA GLN A 403 -15.39 11.82 -22.06
C GLN A 403 -14.78 10.78 -21.10
N TYR A 404 -13.50 10.48 -21.28
CA TYR A 404 -12.74 9.72 -20.29
C TYR A 404 -11.57 10.50 -19.70
N GLU A 405 -11.31 10.24 -18.42
CA GLU A 405 -10.13 10.73 -17.70
C GLU A 405 -9.22 9.55 -17.38
N VAL A 406 -7.91 9.77 -17.46
CA VAL A 406 -6.92 8.80 -17.01
C VAL A 406 -6.46 9.20 -15.61
N VAL A 407 -6.29 8.21 -14.73
CA VAL A 407 -5.75 8.40 -13.38
C VAL A 407 -4.64 7.40 -13.15
N TRP A 408 -3.42 7.87 -12.91
CA TRP A 408 -2.30 7.02 -12.55
C TRP A 408 -2.35 6.63 -11.07
N LEU A 409 -2.40 5.32 -10.82
CA LEU A 409 -2.44 4.69 -9.50
C LEU A 409 -1.16 3.85 -9.30
N PRO A 410 -0.13 4.39 -8.63
CA PRO A 410 1.12 3.68 -8.37
C PRO A 410 0.93 2.62 -7.27
N ILE A 411 0.90 1.35 -7.65
CA ILE A 411 0.71 0.23 -6.70
C ILE A 411 2.06 -0.39 -6.36
N LEU A 412 2.47 -0.22 -5.11
CA LEU A 412 3.77 -0.67 -4.60
C LEU A 412 3.59 -1.67 -3.46
N ASP A 413 4.57 -2.54 -3.27
CA ASP A 413 4.60 -3.42 -2.11
C ASP A 413 4.92 -2.62 -0.82
N PRO A 414 4.01 -2.58 0.16
CA PRO A 414 4.24 -1.87 1.43
C PRO A 414 5.44 -2.39 2.22
N ALA A 415 5.88 -3.63 1.97
CA ALA A 415 7.04 -4.21 2.64
C ALA A 415 8.37 -3.58 2.19
N VAL A 416 8.40 -2.93 1.02
CA VAL A 416 9.63 -2.35 0.47
C VAL A 416 9.77 -0.90 0.95
N PRO A 417 10.87 -0.53 1.63
CA PRO A 417 11.06 0.82 2.12
C PRO A 417 10.94 1.90 1.04
N TRP A 418 10.37 3.04 1.42
CA TRP A 418 10.36 4.26 0.62
C TRP A 418 11.69 5.00 0.79
N THR A 419 12.43 5.18 -0.30
CA THR A 419 13.76 5.82 -0.29
C THR A 419 13.74 7.09 -1.14
N ASP A 420 14.70 7.99 -0.92
CA ASP A 420 14.84 9.22 -1.70
C ASP A 420 15.00 8.95 -3.21
N GLY A 421 15.61 7.81 -3.58
CA GLY A 421 15.71 7.37 -4.97
C GLY A 421 14.33 7.08 -5.58
N LYS A 422 13.46 6.37 -4.86
CA LYS A 422 12.09 6.10 -5.29
C LYS A 422 11.25 7.37 -5.35
N GLN A 423 11.44 8.29 -4.40
CA GLN A 423 10.77 9.60 -4.41
C GLN A 423 11.08 10.35 -5.70
N LYS A 424 12.37 10.47 -6.07
CA LYS A 424 12.79 11.14 -7.31
C LYS A 424 12.27 10.44 -8.57
N GLN A 425 12.28 9.11 -8.59
CA GLN A 425 11.75 8.33 -9.70
C GLN A 425 10.25 8.56 -9.87
N PHE A 426 9.48 8.52 -8.77
CA PHE A 426 8.05 8.81 -8.77
C PHE A 426 7.75 10.23 -9.28
N GLU A 427 8.46 11.24 -8.77
CA GLU A 427 8.29 12.64 -9.21
C GLU A 427 8.62 12.82 -10.69
N SER A 428 9.69 12.16 -11.18
CA SER A 428 10.07 12.20 -12.60
C SER A 428 8.99 11.62 -13.50
N LEU A 429 8.38 10.50 -13.10
CA LEU A 429 7.28 9.88 -13.86
C LEU A 429 6.00 10.72 -13.79
N GLN A 430 5.63 11.21 -12.62
CA GLN A 430 4.45 12.08 -12.46
C GLN A 430 4.59 13.37 -13.28
N ALA A 431 5.81 13.91 -13.40
CA ALA A 431 6.10 15.10 -14.18
C ALA A 431 5.88 14.90 -15.69
N THR A 432 6.07 13.70 -16.23
CA THR A 432 5.86 13.43 -17.67
C THR A 432 4.41 13.13 -18.02
N MET A 433 3.58 12.71 -17.06
CA MET A 433 2.20 12.32 -17.33
C MET A 433 1.25 13.53 -17.49
N PRO A 434 0.45 13.64 -18.57
CA PRO A 434 -0.47 14.75 -18.80
C PRO A 434 -1.81 14.60 -18.06
N TRP A 435 -2.12 13.41 -17.54
CA TRP A 435 -3.37 13.06 -16.86
C TRP A 435 -3.27 13.14 -15.34
N TYR A 436 -4.36 12.82 -14.63
CA TYR A 436 -4.37 12.83 -13.16
C TYR A 436 -3.47 11.75 -12.58
N SER A 437 -2.86 12.03 -11.44
CA SER A 437 -2.05 11.06 -10.69
C SER A 437 -2.38 11.13 -9.21
N VAL A 438 -2.31 9.99 -8.52
CA VAL A 438 -2.33 9.99 -7.05
C VAL A 438 -1.13 10.76 -6.51
N TYR A 439 -1.37 11.67 -5.56
CA TYR A 439 -0.36 12.58 -5.02
C TYR A 439 0.86 11.84 -4.44
N HIS A 440 0.64 10.75 -3.71
CA HIS A 440 1.72 9.93 -3.17
C HIS A 440 1.24 8.49 -2.96
N PRO A 441 2.04 7.44 -3.28
CA PRO A 441 1.61 6.05 -3.14
C PRO A 441 1.18 5.64 -1.73
N SER A 442 1.73 6.29 -0.69
CA SER A 442 1.42 5.97 0.72
C SER A 442 -0.01 6.27 1.16
N ILE A 443 -0.78 7.02 0.36
CA ILE A 443 -2.18 7.31 0.72
C ILE A 443 -3.12 6.18 0.32
N ILE A 444 -2.69 5.29 -0.58
CA ILE A 444 -3.48 4.17 -1.06
C ILE A 444 -3.58 3.15 0.06
N ASP A 445 -4.81 2.79 0.43
CA ASP A 445 -5.05 1.84 1.52
C ASP A 445 -4.47 0.45 1.17
N PRO A 446 -3.80 -0.24 2.11
CA PRO A 446 -3.29 -1.59 1.88
C PRO A 446 -4.36 -2.58 1.38
N ALA A 447 -5.63 -2.42 1.78
CA ALA A 447 -6.73 -3.24 1.29
C ALA A 447 -7.02 -2.97 -0.20
N ALA A 448 -6.89 -1.72 -0.65
CA ALA A 448 -7.00 -1.37 -2.07
C ALA A 448 -5.84 -1.98 -2.89
N ILE A 449 -4.62 -1.94 -2.37
CA ILE A 449 -3.46 -2.61 -2.98
C ILE A 449 -3.72 -4.12 -3.14
N LYS A 450 -4.20 -4.77 -2.08
CA LYS A 450 -4.56 -6.20 -2.13
C LYS A 450 -5.66 -6.46 -3.16
N PHE A 451 -6.71 -5.63 -3.18
CA PHE A 451 -7.81 -5.74 -4.13
C PHE A 451 -7.33 -5.67 -5.58
N VAL A 452 -6.50 -4.69 -5.92
CA VAL A 452 -5.93 -4.55 -7.26
C VAL A 452 -5.09 -5.77 -7.65
N LYS A 453 -4.28 -6.29 -6.72
CA LYS A 453 -3.44 -7.48 -6.95
C LYS A 453 -4.27 -8.76 -7.15
N GLU A 454 -5.28 -8.99 -6.32
CA GLU A 454 -6.06 -10.24 -6.33
C GLU A 454 -7.22 -10.22 -7.34
N GLU A 455 -8.02 -9.15 -7.37
CA GLU A 455 -9.24 -9.09 -8.19
C GLU A 455 -8.97 -8.63 -9.63
N TRP A 456 -7.94 -7.80 -9.85
CA TRP A 456 -7.52 -7.37 -11.20
C TRP A 456 -6.27 -8.08 -11.70
N ASN A 457 -5.78 -9.09 -10.97
CA ASN A 457 -4.59 -9.88 -11.30
C ASN A 457 -3.35 -9.02 -11.59
N PHE A 458 -3.20 -7.88 -10.89
CA PHE A 458 -2.03 -7.02 -11.04
C PHE A 458 -0.80 -7.68 -10.39
N GLY A 459 0.21 -7.95 -11.20
CA GLY A 459 1.52 -8.42 -10.76
C GLY A 459 2.52 -7.28 -10.72
N GLU A 460 3.20 -7.06 -11.84
CA GLU A 460 4.21 -6.00 -12.03
C GLU A 460 3.93 -5.18 -13.29
N LYS A 461 3.54 -5.84 -14.39
CA LYS A 461 3.24 -5.16 -15.67
C LYS A 461 2.09 -4.17 -15.54
N THR A 462 2.23 -3.01 -16.17
CA THR A 462 1.18 -2.00 -16.28
C THR A 462 -0.11 -2.59 -16.80
N ILE A 463 -1.23 -2.22 -16.18
CA ILE A 463 -2.58 -2.52 -16.67
C ILE A 463 -3.41 -1.24 -16.73
N LEU A 464 -4.42 -1.23 -17.58
CA LEU A 464 -5.33 -0.11 -17.75
C LEU A 464 -6.77 -0.55 -17.47
N VAL A 465 -7.27 -0.31 -16.26
CA VAL A 465 -8.63 -0.73 -15.87
C VAL A 465 -9.64 0.34 -16.25
N VAL A 466 -10.72 -0.05 -16.93
CA VAL A 466 -11.75 0.89 -17.41
C VAL A 466 -12.98 0.80 -16.52
N LEU A 467 -13.32 1.92 -15.88
CA LEU A 467 -14.51 2.09 -15.05
C LEU A 467 -15.51 2.99 -15.77
N ASP A 468 -16.76 2.53 -15.90
CA ASP A 468 -17.85 3.39 -16.36
C ASP A 468 -18.24 4.44 -15.28
N PRO A 469 -19.12 5.42 -15.61
CA PRO A 469 -19.60 6.41 -14.64
C PRO A 469 -20.27 5.85 -13.36
N GLN A 470 -20.69 4.58 -13.37
CA GLN A 470 -21.32 3.85 -12.26
C GLN A 470 -20.38 2.81 -11.63
N VAL A 471 -19.11 2.79 -12.07
CA VAL A 471 -17.99 1.93 -11.63
C VAL A 471 -18.18 0.45 -11.92
N LYS A 472 -18.91 0.14 -12.97
CA LYS A 472 -18.80 -1.17 -13.59
C LYS A 472 -17.45 -1.27 -14.31
N VAL A 473 -16.71 -2.34 -14.03
CA VAL A 473 -15.48 -2.65 -14.77
C VAL A 473 -15.87 -3.07 -16.19
N MET A 474 -15.52 -2.24 -17.17
CA MET A 474 -15.81 -2.46 -18.59
C MET A 474 -14.74 -3.30 -19.27
N SER A 475 -13.49 -3.12 -18.84
CA SER A 475 -12.36 -3.97 -19.19
C SER A 475 -11.37 -4.00 -18.03
N PRO A 476 -10.96 -5.20 -17.57
CA PRO A 476 -9.95 -5.34 -16.53
C PRO A 476 -8.54 -4.98 -17.02
N ASN A 477 -8.32 -4.99 -18.34
CA ASN A 477 -7.09 -4.47 -18.94
C ASN A 477 -7.34 -4.01 -20.39
N ALA A 478 -7.55 -2.72 -20.58
CA ALA A 478 -7.73 -2.09 -21.88
C ALA A 478 -6.42 -1.67 -22.55
N LEU A 479 -5.27 -1.95 -21.94
CA LEU A 479 -3.98 -1.48 -22.45
C LEU A 479 -3.72 -2.01 -23.87
N HIS A 480 -4.02 -3.28 -24.12
CA HIS A 480 -3.90 -3.86 -25.47
C HIS A 480 -4.84 -3.23 -26.48
N MET A 481 -6.10 -2.95 -26.12
CA MET A 481 -7.02 -2.23 -27.00
C MET A 481 -6.50 -0.83 -27.33
N MET A 482 -5.93 -0.14 -26.34
CA MET A 482 -5.33 1.18 -26.51
C MET A 482 -4.17 1.12 -27.50
N TRP A 483 -3.29 0.13 -27.38
CA TRP A 483 -2.16 -0.03 -28.31
C TRP A 483 -2.56 -0.35 -29.74
N ILE A 484 -3.62 -1.13 -29.95
CA ILE A 484 -4.03 -1.54 -31.29
C ILE A 484 -4.86 -0.46 -31.98
N TRP A 485 -5.80 0.14 -31.26
CA TRP A 485 -6.88 0.96 -31.84
C TRP A 485 -6.90 2.41 -31.35
N GLY A 486 -6.07 2.76 -30.37
CA GLY A 486 -6.07 4.06 -29.72
C GLY A 486 -7.47 4.47 -29.26
N SER A 487 -7.87 5.68 -29.62
CA SER A 487 -9.17 6.24 -29.25
C SER A 487 -10.37 5.60 -29.96
N ALA A 488 -10.16 4.86 -31.07
CA ALA A 488 -11.24 4.15 -31.77
C ALA A 488 -11.82 2.98 -30.96
N ALA A 489 -11.07 2.48 -29.96
CA ALA A 489 -11.51 1.46 -29.02
C ALA A 489 -12.52 1.95 -27.99
N PHE A 490 -12.74 3.26 -27.82
CA PHE A 490 -13.76 3.78 -26.92
C PHE A 490 -15.14 3.14 -27.22
N PRO A 491 -15.91 2.65 -26.22
CA PRO A 491 -15.72 2.79 -24.76
C PRO A 491 -14.90 1.67 -24.08
N PHE A 492 -13.95 1.06 -24.78
CA PHE A 492 -13.00 0.05 -24.29
C PHE A 492 -13.69 -1.16 -23.65
N THR A 493 -14.71 -1.67 -24.32
CA THR A 493 -15.48 -2.84 -23.90
C THR A 493 -15.10 -4.05 -24.74
N ILE A 494 -15.25 -5.25 -24.19
CA ILE A 494 -15.03 -6.51 -24.94
C ILE A 494 -15.91 -6.55 -26.20
N ALA A 495 -17.16 -6.10 -26.11
CA ALA A 495 -18.06 -6.05 -27.26
C ALA A 495 -17.58 -5.08 -28.36
N ARG A 496 -16.97 -3.96 -27.97
CA ARG A 496 -16.37 -3.00 -28.91
C ARG A 496 -15.12 -3.58 -29.56
N GLU A 497 -14.27 -4.26 -28.79
CA GLU A 497 -13.09 -4.98 -29.29
C GLU A 497 -13.48 -6.05 -30.33
N GLU A 498 -14.51 -6.85 -30.04
CA GLU A 498 -15.05 -7.83 -30.99
C GLU A 498 -15.57 -7.18 -32.28
N ALA A 499 -16.23 -6.02 -32.18
CA ALA A 499 -16.75 -5.30 -33.35
C ALA A 499 -15.59 -4.80 -34.24
N LEU A 500 -14.56 -4.20 -33.63
CA LEU A 500 -13.38 -3.74 -34.36
C LEU A 500 -12.68 -4.89 -35.10
N TRP A 501 -12.51 -6.04 -34.44
CA TRP A 501 -11.93 -7.21 -35.08
C TRP A 501 -12.78 -7.82 -36.20
N LYS A 502 -14.11 -7.63 -36.19
CA LYS A 502 -14.99 -8.11 -37.28
C LYS A 502 -14.93 -7.22 -38.51
N GLU A 503 -14.70 -5.92 -38.31
CA GLU A 503 -14.59 -4.92 -39.38
C GLU A 503 -13.18 -4.88 -39.96
N GLU A 504 -12.18 -5.37 -39.23
CA GLU A 504 -10.78 -5.32 -39.62
C GLU A 504 -10.33 -6.53 -40.45
N SER A 505 -9.33 -6.29 -41.31
CA SER A 505 -8.65 -7.30 -42.13
C SER A 505 -7.14 -7.23 -41.92
N TRP A 506 -6.40 -8.27 -42.30
CA TRP A 506 -4.94 -8.22 -42.26
C TRP A 506 -4.41 -7.35 -43.40
N ARG A 507 -4.18 -6.06 -43.11
CA ARG A 507 -3.69 -5.04 -44.04
C ARG A 507 -2.55 -4.23 -43.44
N LEU A 508 -1.78 -3.52 -44.27
CA LEU A 508 -0.60 -2.79 -43.80
C LEU A 508 -0.98 -1.71 -42.77
N GLU A 509 -2.12 -1.04 -42.94
CA GLU A 509 -2.64 -0.04 -42.01
C GLU A 509 -2.74 -0.57 -40.59
N LEU A 510 -3.22 -1.80 -40.41
CA LEU A 510 -3.35 -2.39 -39.07
C LEU A 510 -2.01 -2.45 -38.34
N LEU A 511 -0.89 -2.57 -39.06
CA LEU A 511 0.45 -2.68 -38.49
C LEU A 511 1.07 -1.31 -38.18
N VAL A 512 0.80 -0.29 -39.00
CA VAL A 512 1.52 1.00 -38.96
C VAL A 512 0.67 2.23 -38.66
N ASP A 513 -0.66 2.08 -38.56
CA ASP A 513 -1.56 3.18 -38.23
C ASP A 513 -1.19 3.82 -36.88
N GLY A 514 -1.16 5.14 -36.80
CA GLY A 514 -0.69 5.89 -35.64
C GLY A 514 0.83 5.85 -35.37
N ILE A 515 1.64 5.15 -36.19
CA ILE A 515 3.11 5.04 -36.00
C ILE A 515 3.86 6.02 -36.91
N ASP A 516 3.67 5.92 -38.23
CA ASP A 516 4.41 6.72 -39.21
C ASP A 516 3.48 7.26 -40.30
N PRO A 517 3.17 8.57 -40.30
CA PRO A 517 2.25 9.17 -41.28
C PRO A 517 2.81 9.11 -42.72
N THR A 518 4.13 8.98 -42.88
CA THR A 518 4.77 8.84 -44.21
C THR A 518 4.31 7.57 -44.91
N ILE A 519 4.17 6.48 -44.15
CA ILE A 519 3.71 5.20 -44.70
C ILE A 519 2.25 5.31 -45.14
N VAL A 520 1.41 6.00 -44.35
CA VAL A 520 0.01 6.30 -44.68
C VAL A 520 -0.09 7.11 -45.97
N GLN A 521 0.78 8.10 -46.16
CA GLN A 521 0.86 8.85 -47.41
C GLN A 521 1.21 7.92 -48.59
N TRP A 522 2.24 7.08 -48.47
CA TRP A 522 2.61 6.16 -49.55
C TRP A 522 1.52 5.14 -49.89
N MET A 523 0.73 4.71 -48.90
CA MET A 523 -0.43 3.84 -49.12
C MET A 523 -1.49 4.55 -49.97
N SER A 524 -1.74 5.85 -49.72
CA SER A 524 -2.67 6.66 -50.53
C SER A 524 -2.18 6.90 -51.97
N GLU A 525 -0.86 6.84 -52.19
CA GLU A 525 -0.20 6.96 -53.49
C GLU A 525 -0.14 5.62 -54.28
N ASP A 526 -0.75 4.55 -53.75
CA ASP A 526 -0.73 3.18 -54.32
C ASP A 526 0.69 2.63 -54.59
N LYS A 527 1.66 3.02 -53.75
CA LYS A 527 3.04 2.54 -53.84
C LYS A 527 3.20 1.12 -53.29
N TYR A 528 4.29 0.46 -53.70
CA TYR A 528 4.74 -0.79 -53.08
C TYR A 528 5.57 -0.46 -51.85
N ILE A 529 5.19 -0.98 -50.69
CA ILE A 529 5.82 -0.63 -49.42
C ILE A 529 6.37 -1.90 -48.80
N CYS A 530 7.68 -1.90 -48.53
CA CYS A 530 8.36 -3.00 -47.86
C CYS A 530 8.75 -2.61 -46.43
N LEU A 531 8.14 -3.26 -45.44
CA LEU A 531 8.64 -3.24 -44.07
C LEU A 531 9.66 -4.36 -43.90
N TYR A 532 10.82 -4.07 -43.34
CA TYR A 532 11.83 -5.09 -43.08
C TYR A 532 12.59 -4.84 -41.77
N GLY A 533 13.11 -5.92 -41.19
CA GLY A 533 13.78 -5.86 -39.89
C GLY A 533 14.76 -7.00 -39.68
N GLY A 534 15.51 -6.92 -38.58
CA GLY A 534 16.63 -7.81 -38.26
C GLY A 534 17.88 -7.05 -37.81
N GLU A 535 18.84 -7.76 -37.22
CA GLU A 535 20.08 -7.16 -36.69
C GLU A 535 21.30 -7.32 -37.62
N ASP A 536 21.26 -8.28 -38.56
CA ASP A 536 22.38 -8.57 -39.46
C ASP A 536 22.55 -7.47 -40.52
N THR A 537 23.59 -6.66 -40.37
CA THR A 537 23.91 -5.55 -41.27
C THR A 537 24.27 -6.03 -42.68
N ASP A 538 24.91 -7.19 -42.84
CA ASP A 538 25.29 -7.71 -44.15
C ASP A 538 24.05 -8.21 -44.91
N TRP A 539 23.15 -8.88 -44.20
CA TRP A 539 21.84 -9.22 -44.73
C TRP A 539 21.05 -7.97 -45.13
N ILE A 540 20.99 -6.93 -44.29
CA ILE A 540 20.29 -5.67 -44.59
C ILE A 540 20.80 -5.05 -45.89
N ARG A 541 22.12 -4.93 -46.06
CA ARG A 541 22.72 -4.35 -47.29
C ARG A 541 22.42 -5.19 -48.51
N LYS A 542 22.52 -6.52 -48.39
CA LYS A 542 22.21 -7.44 -49.49
C LYS A 542 20.73 -7.37 -49.88
N PHE A 543 19.83 -7.44 -48.90
CA PHE A 543 18.39 -7.42 -49.10
C PHE A 543 17.93 -6.13 -49.79
N THR A 544 18.31 -4.97 -49.25
CA THR A 544 17.98 -3.66 -49.82
C THR A 544 18.49 -3.52 -51.26
N SER A 545 19.74 -3.90 -51.52
CA SER A 545 20.32 -3.84 -52.86
C SER A 545 19.59 -4.73 -53.88
N VAL A 546 19.25 -5.97 -53.50
CA VAL A 546 18.57 -6.91 -54.40
C VAL A 546 17.12 -6.47 -54.64
N LEU A 547 16.41 -6.03 -53.59
CA LEU A 547 15.03 -5.60 -53.72
C LEU A 547 14.90 -4.34 -54.59
N HIS A 548 15.82 -3.37 -54.46
CA HIS A 548 15.90 -2.21 -55.36
C HIS A 548 16.13 -2.62 -56.82
N ALA A 549 17.03 -3.58 -57.07
CA ALA A 549 17.29 -4.07 -58.42
C ALA A 549 16.05 -4.74 -59.04
N VAL A 550 15.34 -5.57 -58.25
CA VAL A 550 14.09 -6.20 -58.66
C VAL A 550 12.98 -5.17 -58.88
N GLY A 551 12.84 -4.18 -57.99
CA GLY A 551 11.85 -3.11 -58.13
C GLY A 551 12.04 -2.31 -59.43
N ASN A 552 13.29 -1.97 -59.74
CA ASN A 552 13.65 -1.30 -60.99
C ASN A 552 13.39 -2.18 -62.23
N ALA A 553 13.72 -3.47 -62.17
CA ALA A 553 13.47 -4.41 -63.27
C ALA A 553 11.98 -4.65 -63.52
N ALA A 554 11.18 -4.75 -62.45
CA ALA A 554 9.72 -4.90 -62.51
C ALA A 554 8.99 -3.58 -62.82
N GLY A 555 9.67 -2.43 -62.75
CA GLY A 555 9.09 -1.12 -63.00
C GLY A 555 8.07 -0.68 -61.94
N ILE A 556 8.26 -1.09 -60.69
CA ILE A 556 7.33 -0.77 -59.59
C ILE A 556 7.83 0.40 -58.72
N PRO A 557 6.94 1.31 -58.28
CA PRO A 557 7.31 2.38 -57.35
C PRO A 557 7.44 1.80 -55.94
N LEU A 558 8.67 1.44 -55.57
CA LEU A 558 9.01 0.77 -54.31
C LEU A 558 9.53 1.77 -53.27
N GLU A 559 8.96 1.71 -52.08
CA GLU A 559 9.45 2.36 -50.86
C GLU A 559 9.79 1.30 -49.81
N MET A 560 10.82 1.55 -49.01
CA MET A 560 11.30 0.61 -48.00
C MET A 560 11.41 1.29 -46.64
N VAL A 561 11.02 0.57 -45.58
CA VAL A 561 11.11 1.02 -44.19
C VAL A 561 11.83 -0.01 -43.34
N TYR A 562 12.92 0.40 -42.71
CA TYR A 562 13.56 -0.40 -41.67
C TYR A 562 12.84 -0.22 -40.33
N VAL A 563 12.24 -1.30 -39.86
CA VAL A 563 11.43 -1.38 -38.63
C VAL A 563 12.25 -1.89 -37.43
N GLY A 564 13.33 -2.64 -37.65
CA GLY A 564 14.18 -3.15 -36.56
C GLY A 564 13.68 -4.46 -35.93
N LYS A 565 13.80 -4.58 -34.60
CA LYS A 565 13.54 -5.80 -33.80
C LYS A 565 12.93 -5.42 -32.44
N SER A 566 12.19 -6.33 -31.78
CA SER A 566 11.39 -6.06 -30.57
C SER A 566 12.17 -5.53 -29.37
N ASN A 567 13.46 -5.85 -29.28
CA ASN A 567 14.37 -5.31 -28.29
C ASN A 567 15.38 -4.40 -28.99
N PRO A 568 15.01 -3.14 -29.32
CA PRO A 568 15.88 -2.24 -30.05
C PRO A 568 17.09 -1.82 -29.20
N LYS A 569 18.15 -2.62 -29.29
CA LYS A 569 19.43 -2.36 -28.62
C LYS A 569 20.35 -1.50 -29.50
N GLU A 570 21.57 -1.29 -29.01
CA GLU A 570 22.64 -0.58 -29.71
C GLU A 570 22.88 -1.06 -31.15
N ARG A 571 22.62 -2.34 -31.45
CA ARG A 571 22.70 -2.87 -32.82
C ARG A 571 21.67 -2.27 -33.77
N VAL A 572 20.42 -2.13 -33.33
CA VAL A 572 19.37 -1.49 -34.15
C VAL A 572 19.72 -0.02 -34.40
N ARG A 573 20.23 0.69 -33.38
CA ARG A 573 20.72 2.07 -33.52
C ARG A 573 21.87 2.20 -34.53
N LYS A 574 22.84 1.28 -34.49
CA LYS A 574 23.94 1.21 -35.48
C LYS A 574 23.42 0.93 -36.89
N ASN A 575 22.45 0.04 -37.04
CA ASN A 575 21.83 -0.26 -38.33
C ASN A 575 21.09 0.96 -38.89
N ILE A 576 20.29 1.66 -38.07
CA ILE A 576 19.62 2.92 -38.46
C ILE A 576 20.64 3.95 -38.95
N THR A 577 21.76 4.11 -38.24
CA THR A 577 22.83 5.04 -38.63
C THR A 577 23.45 4.66 -39.97
N ALA A 578 23.73 3.38 -40.18
CA ALA A 578 24.31 2.88 -41.43
C ALA A 578 23.34 3.02 -42.62
N ILE A 579 22.06 2.71 -42.41
CA ILE A 579 20.98 2.84 -43.40
C ILE A 579 20.82 4.30 -43.83
N THR A 580 20.77 5.20 -42.86
CA THR A 580 20.65 6.65 -43.11
C THR A 580 21.86 7.18 -43.86
N ALA A 581 23.08 6.83 -43.44
CA ALA A 581 24.32 7.30 -44.05
C ALA A 581 24.48 6.84 -45.51
N ALA A 582 24.02 5.63 -45.83
CA ALA A 582 24.07 5.08 -47.18
C ALA A 582 22.78 5.32 -48.00
N ASN A 583 21.81 6.06 -47.46
CA ASN A 583 20.52 6.36 -48.07
C ASN A 583 19.82 5.11 -48.66
N MET A 584 19.81 4.02 -47.90
CA MET A 584 19.32 2.71 -48.39
C MET A 584 17.79 2.61 -48.39
N SER A 585 17.14 3.23 -47.39
CA SER A 585 15.70 3.17 -47.15
C SER A 585 15.30 4.21 -46.08
N HIS A 586 13.99 4.40 -45.88
CA HIS A 586 13.45 5.12 -44.73
C HIS A 586 13.64 4.29 -43.46
N CYS A 587 13.77 4.96 -42.32
CA CYS A 587 13.96 4.29 -41.04
C CYS A 587 13.36 5.09 -39.88
N TRP A 588 12.86 4.39 -38.87
CA TRP A 588 12.39 5.02 -37.65
C TRP A 588 13.58 5.38 -36.77
N GLN A 589 13.93 6.67 -36.73
CA GLN A 589 15.05 7.17 -35.93
C GLN A 589 14.75 7.11 -34.43
N ASP A 590 13.49 7.31 -34.05
CA ASP A 590 13.02 7.13 -32.69
C ASP A 590 12.75 5.65 -32.40
N LEU A 591 13.51 5.08 -31.46
CA LEU A 591 13.36 3.68 -31.05
C LEU A 591 12.04 3.41 -30.33
N THR A 592 11.36 4.45 -29.83
CA THR A 592 10.00 4.36 -29.27
C THR A 592 9.02 3.84 -30.32
N LEU A 593 9.15 4.24 -31.59
CA LEU A 593 8.29 3.76 -32.69
C LEU A 593 8.58 2.30 -33.02
N VAL A 594 9.86 1.90 -32.99
CA VAL A 594 10.28 0.49 -33.15
C VAL A 594 9.69 -0.37 -32.05
N TRP A 595 9.84 0.05 -30.79
CA TRP A 595 9.25 -0.62 -29.63
C TRP A 595 7.73 -0.72 -29.76
N TYR A 596 7.06 0.39 -30.11
CA TYR A 596 5.61 0.46 -30.18
C TYR A 596 5.05 -0.47 -31.27
N PHE A 597 5.69 -0.55 -32.44
CA PHE A 597 5.30 -1.51 -33.49
C PHE A 597 5.26 -2.93 -32.95
N TRP A 598 6.31 -3.39 -32.27
CA TRP A 598 6.36 -4.75 -31.75
C TRP A 598 5.38 -4.97 -30.61
N VAL A 599 5.29 -4.04 -29.64
CA VAL A 599 4.31 -4.12 -28.54
C VAL A 599 2.87 -4.11 -29.05
N ARG A 600 2.61 -3.42 -30.15
CA ARG A 600 1.30 -3.42 -30.80
C ARG A 600 0.98 -4.80 -31.38
N ILE A 601 1.92 -5.47 -32.06
CA ILE A 601 1.74 -6.86 -32.55
C ILE A 601 1.53 -7.84 -31.38
N GLU A 602 2.32 -7.72 -30.32
CA GLU A 602 2.14 -8.50 -29.10
C GLU A 602 0.75 -8.28 -28.49
N SER A 603 0.27 -7.04 -28.50
CA SER A 603 -1.06 -6.68 -28.00
C SER A 603 -2.18 -7.26 -28.85
N MET A 604 -2.01 -7.33 -30.18
CA MET A 604 -2.96 -8.03 -31.05
C MET A 604 -3.08 -9.51 -30.67
N TRP A 605 -1.97 -10.16 -30.35
CA TRP A 605 -1.98 -11.54 -29.86
C TRP A 605 -2.74 -11.68 -28.54
N HIS A 606 -2.47 -10.81 -27.56
CA HIS A 606 -3.18 -10.81 -26.28
C HIS A 606 -4.70 -10.59 -26.47
N SER A 607 -5.08 -9.62 -27.29
CA SER A 607 -6.47 -9.29 -27.63
C SER A 607 -7.19 -10.48 -28.30
N LYS A 608 -6.59 -11.09 -29.32
CA LYS A 608 -7.15 -12.26 -30.01
C LYS A 608 -7.30 -13.47 -29.07
N ASN A 609 -6.32 -13.71 -28.21
CA ASN A 609 -6.40 -14.80 -27.21
C ASN A 609 -7.52 -14.58 -26.19
N GLN A 610 -7.71 -13.34 -25.73
CA GLN A 610 -8.81 -12.98 -24.82
C GLN A 610 -10.17 -13.31 -25.45
N LEU A 611 -10.30 -13.14 -26.78
CA LEU A 611 -11.48 -13.51 -27.56
C LEU A 611 -11.51 -14.99 -28.01
N HIS A 612 -10.66 -15.83 -27.43
CA HIS A 612 -10.53 -17.26 -27.74
C HIS A 612 -10.25 -17.58 -29.22
N LYS A 613 -9.54 -16.69 -29.91
CA LYS A 613 -9.06 -16.90 -31.27
C LYS A 613 -7.74 -17.65 -31.26
N THR A 614 -7.59 -18.59 -32.19
CA THR A 614 -6.42 -19.46 -32.35
C THR A 614 -6.01 -19.48 -33.82
N VAL A 615 -4.79 -19.97 -34.09
CA VAL A 615 -4.28 -20.13 -35.46
C VAL A 615 -5.19 -20.99 -36.34
N ASP A 616 -5.93 -21.93 -35.76
CA ASP A 616 -6.82 -22.83 -36.50
C ASP A 616 -8.17 -22.18 -36.89
N ASN A 617 -8.58 -21.11 -36.19
CA ASN A 617 -9.92 -20.53 -36.33
C ASN A 617 -9.95 -19.04 -36.75
N ASP A 618 -8.79 -18.39 -36.80
CA ASP A 618 -8.67 -16.96 -37.11
C ASP A 618 -7.42 -16.72 -37.98
N PRO A 619 -7.59 -16.25 -39.23
CA PRO A 619 -6.46 -16.04 -40.14
C PRO A 619 -5.55 -14.89 -39.69
N ILE A 620 -6.09 -13.86 -39.03
CA ILE A 620 -5.29 -12.77 -38.48
C ILE A 620 -4.37 -13.29 -37.37
N MET A 621 -4.86 -14.19 -36.51
CA MET A 621 -4.05 -14.84 -35.49
C MET A 621 -2.87 -15.63 -36.07
N GLN A 622 -3.07 -16.30 -37.20
CA GLN A 622 -1.97 -16.98 -37.90
C GLN A 622 -0.87 -15.99 -38.32
N GLU A 623 -1.28 -14.86 -38.88
CA GLU A 623 -0.36 -13.81 -39.33
C GLU A 623 0.41 -13.16 -38.18
N ILE A 624 -0.28 -12.80 -37.10
CA ILE A 624 0.33 -12.27 -35.86
C ILE A 624 1.39 -13.24 -35.34
N MET A 625 1.03 -14.54 -35.23
CA MET A 625 1.93 -15.56 -34.73
C MET A 625 3.16 -15.76 -35.62
N THR A 626 3.06 -15.52 -36.92
CA THR A 626 4.26 -15.57 -37.76
C THR A 626 5.12 -14.32 -37.65
N LEU A 627 4.56 -13.12 -37.51
CA LEU A 627 5.40 -11.93 -37.27
C LEU A 627 6.18 -12.05 -35.95
N LEU A 628 5.54 -12.55 -34.90
CA LEU A 628 6.23 -12.82 -33.63
C LEU A 628 7.31 -13.91 -33.75
N SER A 629 7.18 -14.86 -34.67
CA SER A 629 8.23 -15.87 -34.91
C SER A 629 9.41 -15.31 -35.71
N TYR A 630 9.20 -14.27 -36.53
CA TYR A 630 10.28 -13.55 -37.20
C TYR A 630 11.15 -12.79 -36.21
N ASP A 631 10.54 -12.17 -35.20
CA ASP A 631 11.27 -11.50 -34.13
C ASP A 631 12.11 -12.49 -33.29
N GLY A 632 11.57 -13.67 -33.00
CA GLY A 632 12.31 -14.72 -32.27
C GLY A 632 13.48 -15.34 -33.05
N SER A 633 13.63 -15.02 -34.34
CA SER A 633 14.63 -15.57 -35.26
C SER A 633 15.89 -14.70 -35.34
N ASP A 634 17.05 -15.32 -35.60
CA ASP A 634 18.30 -14.62 -35.88
C ASP A 634 18.42 -14.16 -37.35
N ASP A 635 17.52 -14.65 -38.23
CA ASP A 635 17.40 -14.20 -39.62
C ASP A 635 16.65 -12.85 -39.70
N GLY A 636 16.85 -12.13 -40.81
CA GLY A 636 16.04 -10.96 -41.13
C GLY A 636 14.59 -11.33 -41.45
N TRP A 637 13.75 -10.32 -41.68
CA TRP A 637 12.38 -10.53 -42.13
C TRP A 637 11.92 -9.38 -43.01
N ALA A 638 10.94 -9.65 -43.88
CA ALA A 638 10.31 -8.62 -44.69
C ALA A 638 8.83 -8.91 -44.96
N ILE A 639 8.07 -7.83 -45.06
CA ILE A 639 6.67 -7.77 -45.46
C ILE A 639 6.58 -6.76 -46.60
N LEU A 640 5.89 -7.12 -47.66
CA LEU A 640 5.63 -6.27 -48.81
C LEU A 640 4.12 -6.15 -49.04
N SER A 641 3.66 -4.93 -49.27
CA SER A 641 2.26 -4.63 -49.61
C SER A 641 2.18 -3.64 -50.77
N ARG A 642 0.96 -3.39 -51.25
CA ARG A 642 0.66 -2.34 -52.23
C ARG A 642 -0.60 -1.59 -51.80
N GLY A 643 -0.47 -0.27 -51.67
CA GLY A 643 -1.60 0.61 -51.35
C GLY A 643 -2.35 0.21 -50.07
N SER A 644 -3.60 0.68 -49.93
CA SER A 644 -4.37 0.56 -48.69
C SER A 644 -5.28 -0.67 -48.56
N GLY A 645 -5.12 -1.64 -49.46
CA GLY A 645 -5.96 -2.83 -49.53
C GLY A 645 -5.37 -3.96 -50.37
N GLY A 646 -4.08 -3.89 -50.70
CA GLY A 646 -3.37 -4.95 -51.40
C GLY A 646 -3.00 -6.10 -50.48
N ASP A 647 -2.84 -7.28 -51.06
CA ASP A 647 -2.37 -8.47 -50.35
C ASP A 647 -0.99 -8.23 -49.71
N LEU A 648 -0.83 -8.69 -48.46
CA LEU A 648 0.45 -8.73 -47.78
C LEU A 648 1.22 -10.00 -48.15
N VAL A 649 2.48 -9.84 -48.54
CA VAL A 649 3.40 -10.93 -48.79
C VAL A 649 4.55 -10.83 -47.79
N ARG A 650 4.83 -11.91 -47.07
CA ARG A 650 5.84 -11.94 -46.01
C ARG A 650 6.70 -13.19 -46.11
N ALA A 651 7.98 -13.06 -45.72
CA ALA A 651 8.85 -14.20 -45.54
C ALA A 651 10.04 -13.86 -44.63
N LYS A 652 10.74 -14.92 -44.19
CA LYS A 652 12.05 -14.80 -43.53
C LYS A 652 13.10 -14.27 -44.50
N GLY A 653 14.11 -13.61 -43.96
CA GLY A 653 15.11 -12.85 -44.69
C GLY A 653 15.89 -13.70 -45.70
N SER A 654 16.32 -14.89 -45.32
CA SER A 654 17.02 -15.82 -46.22
C SER A 654 16.15 -16.29 -47.38
N THR A 655 14.90 -16.69 -47.12
CA THR A 655 13.92 -17.09 -48.13
C THR A 655 13.57 -15.93 -49.06
N PHE A 656 13.37 -14.74 -48.51
CA PHE A 656 13.04 -13.53 -49.28
C PHE A 656 14.19 -13.15 -50.21
N VAL A 657 15.43 -13.11 -49.72
CA VAL A 657 16.62 -12.82 -50.55
C VAL A 657 16.78 -13.86 -51.66
N THR A 658 16.54 -15.15 -51.38
CA THR A 658 16.63 -16.22 -52.37
C THR A 658 15.59 -16.01 -53.48
N CYS A 659 14.34 -15.78 -53.11
CA CYS A 659 13.26 -15.48 -54.04
C CYS A 659 13.55 -14.28 -54.95
N LEU A 660 14.08 -13.20 -54.39
CA LEU A 660 14.43 -12.00 -55.16
C LEU A 660 15.66 -12.22 -56.06
N THR A 661 16.63 -13.02 -55.62
CA THR A 661 17.80 -13.36 -56.45
C THR A 661 17.39 -14.21 -57.67
N GLU A 662 16.35 -15.02 -57.51
CA GLU A 662 15.77 -15.85 -58.56
C GLU A 662 14.75 -15.11 -59.44
N PHE A 663 14.65 -13.77 -59.36
CA PHE A 663 13.65 -12.98 -60.08
C PHE A 663 13.53 -13.31 -61.57
N SER A 664 14.64 -13.56 -62.27
CA SER A 664 14.62 -13.91 -63.69
C SER A 664 13.81 -15.18 -64.03
N SER A 665 13.61 -16.07 -63.05
CA SER A 665 12.84 -17.32 -63.23
C SER A 665 11.32 -17.09 -63.21
N TRP A 666 10.85 -16.10 -62.45
CA TRP A 666 9.42 -15.79 -62.28
C TRP A 666 9.02 -14.40 -62.82
N GLU A 667 9.96 -13.62 -63.38
CA GLU A 667 9.73 -12.31 -63.99
C GLU A 667 8.60 -12.35 -65.04
N LYS A 668 8.51 -13.44 -65.82
CA LYS A 668 7.45 -13.60 -66.82
C LYS A 668 6.05 -13.62 -66.19
N GLN A 669 5.92 -14.23 -65.02
CA GLN A 669 4.65 -14.35 -64.30
C GLN A 669 4.20 -12.98 -63.76
N VAL A 670 5.13 -12.06 -63.46
CA VAL A 670 4.79 -10.69 -63.03
C VAL A 670 3.92 -9.97 -64.05
N LYS A 671 4.15 -10.20 -65.35
CA LYS A 671 3.35 -9.60 -66.42
C LYS A 671 1.95 -10.21 -66.54
N GLU A 672 1.77 -11.44 -66.07
CA GLU A 672 0.52 -12.19 -66.18
C GLU A 672 -0.38 -12.01 -64.96
N THR A 673 0.19 -12.09 -63.76
CA THR A 673 -0.57 -12.12 -62.49
C THR A 673 -0.31 -10.91 -61.59
N GLY A 674 0.65 -10.04 -61.95
CA GLY A 674 1.09 -8.90 -61.14
C GLY A 674 2.22 -9.26 -60.16
N PHE A 675 2.91 -8.24 -59.66
CA PHE A 675 4.12 -8.43 -58.86
C PHE A 675 3.89 -9.20 -57.54
N LEU A 676 2.92 -8.78 -56.71
CA LEU A 676 2.66 -9.41 -55.41
C LEU A 676 2.17 -10.87 -55.53
N PRO A 677 1.20 -11.20 -56.41
CA PRO A 677 0.77 -12.59 -56.59
C PRO A 677 1.89 -13.51 -57.09
N ALA A 678 2.70 -13.05 -58.07
CA ALA A 678 3.84 -13.83 -58.57
C ALA A 678 4.90 -14.04 -57.49
N LEU A 679 5.24 -13.00 -56.72
CA LEU A 679 6.15 -13.09 -55.58
C LEU A 679 5.65 -14.09 -54.52
N LYS A 680 4.37 -14.02 -54.17
CA LYS A 680 3.74 -14.92 -53.20
C LYS A 680 3.82 -16.37 -53.64
N GLN A 681 3.55 -16.64 -54.91
CA GLN A 681 3.61 -17.99 -55.48
C GLN A 681 5.04 -18.55 -55.43
N HIS A 682 6.04 -17.78 -55.87
CA HIS A 682 7.43 -18.23 -55.85
C HIS A 682 7.94 -18.46 -54.42
N LEU A 683 7.55 -17.60 -53.47
CA LEU A 683 7.85 -17.81 -52.05
C LEU A 683 7.25 -19.12 -51.51
N MET A 684 6.03 -19.49 -51.92
CA MET A 684 5.42 -20.77 -51.53
C MET A 684 6.19 -21.97 -52.08
N GLU A 685 6.75 -21.87 -53.29
CA GLU A 685 7.58 -22.93 -53.90
C GLU A 685 8.90 -23.14 -53.13
N LEU A 686 9.44 -22.08 -52.52
CA LEU A 686 10.66 -22.12 -51.71
C LEU A 686 10.45 -22.63 -50.27
N HIS A 687 9.21 -22.86 -49.84
CA HIS A 687 8.95 -23.35 -48.48
C HIS A 687 9.44 -24.79 -48.29
N SER A 688 10.42 -24.98 -47.40
CA SER A 688 10.90 -26.31 -47.04
C SER A 688 10.02 -26.97 -45.97
N PRO A 689 9.72 -28.29 -46.11
CA PRO A 689 9.02 -29.04 -45.05
C PRO A 689 9.83 -29.17 -43.74
N HIS A 690 11.15 -28.95 -43.84
CA HIS A 690 12.06 -28.83 -42.71
C HIS A 690 12.36 -27.36 -42.43
N HIS A 691 11.78 -26.81 -41.36
CA HIS A 691 12.07 -25.49 -40.83
C HIS A 691 12.10 -25.53 -39.30
N CYS A 692 12.92 -24.66 -38.71
CA CYS A 692 12.93 -24.42 -37.28
C CYS A 692 12.36 -23.01 -37.04
N ASN A 693 11.19 -22.94 -36.41
CA ASN A 693 10.58 -21.69 -35.99
C ASN A 693 10.77 -21.52 -34.49
N ARG A 694 11.39 -20.42 -34.11
CA ARG A 694 11.51 -20.01 -32.72
C ARG A 694 10.48 -18.93 -32.46
N LEU A 695 9.48 -19.24 -31.64
CA LEU A 695 8.51 -18.28 -31.18
C LEU A 695 8.83 -17.94 -29.73
N VAL A 696 9.02 -16.66 -29.45
CA VAL A 696 9.13 -16.15 -28.09
C VAL A 696 7.80 -15.49 -27.77
N LEU A 697 7.04 -16.07 -26.83
CA LEU A 697 5.76 -15.50 -26.45
C LEU A 697 5.96 -14.38 -25.41
N PRO A 698 5.24 -13.26 -25.51
CA PRO A 698 5.31 -12.18 -24.53
C PRO A 698 4.67 -12.58 -23.21
N GLY A 699 5.41 -12.43 -22.09
CA GLY A 699 4.88 -12.60 -20.72
C GLY A 699 5.32 -13.88 -19.99
N ALA A 700 5.26 -13.82 -18.66
CA ALA A 700 5.71 -14.89 -17.77
C ALA A 700 4.99 -16.22 -18.05
N ALA A 701 5.72 -17.33 -17.82
CA ALA A 701 5.35 -18.71 -18.14
C ALA A 701 3.97 -19.22 -17.64
N ALA A 702 3.26 -18.44 -16.81
CA ALA A 702 1.98 -18.78 -16.19
C ALA A 702 0.77 -18.71 -17.15
N ASN A 703 0.78 -17.78 -18.12
CA ASN A 703 -0.33 -17.60 -19.09
C ASN A 703 0.00 -18.12 -20.50
N ALA A 704 1.13 -18.81 -20.66
CA ALA A 704 1.49 -19.41 -21.93
C ALA A 704 0.53 -20.57 -22.26
N PRO A 705 -0.05 -20.63 -23.48
CA PRO A 705 -0.93 -21.73 -23.87
C PRO A 705 -0.25 -23.09 -23.68
N GLU A 706 -0.98 -24.10 -23.16
CA GLU A 706 -0.44 -25.46 -23.00
C GLU A 706 -0.02 -26.08 -24.34
N ARG A 707 -0.66 -25.65 -25.43
CA ARG A 707 -0.34 -26.09 -26.79
C ARG A 707 -0.31 -24.88 -27.71
N VAL A 708 0.80 -24.72 -28.43
CA VAL A 708 0.97 -23.75 -29.51
C VAL A 708 1.23 -24.53 -30.79
N VAL A 709 0.60 -24.13 -31.89
CA VAL A 709 0.86 -24.71 -33.22
C VAL A 709 1.70 -23.75 -34.06
N CYS A 710 2.60 -24.30 -34.85
CA CYS A 710 3.43 -23.55 -35.77
C CYS A 710 2.55 -22.93 -36.86
N SER A 711 2.64 -21.61 -37.05
CA SER A 711 1.85 -20.88 -38.05
C SER A 711 2.24 -21.19 -39.51
N GLU A 712 3.43 -21.77 -39.74
CA GLU A 712 3.88 -22.18 -41.08
C GLU A 712 3.46 -23.62 -41.44
N CYS A 713 3.37 -24.54 -40.47
CA CYS A 713 3.17 -25.97 -40.76
C CYS A 713 2.12 -26.70 -39.94
N GLY A 714 1.44 -26.01 -39.02
CA GLY A 714 0.38 -26.55 -38.17
C GLY A 714 0.83 -27.59 -37.11
N ARG A 715 2.12 -27.95 -37.06
CA ARG A 715 2.64 -28.91 -36.07
C ARG A 715 2.67 -28.27 -34.68
N ALA A 716 2.45 -29.06 -33.64
CA ALA A 716 2.62 -28.60 -32.27
C ALA A 716 4.08 -28.19 -32.02
N MET A 717 4.28 -27.01 -31.44
CA MET A 717 5.59 -26.51 -31.04
C MET A 717 5.96 -27.08 -29.67
N GLU A 718 7.23 -27.41 -29.48
CA GLU A 718 7.77 -27.85 -28.19
C GLU A 718 8.05 -26.64 -27.29
N LYS A 719 7.69 -26.76 -26.01
CA LYS A 719 7.92 -25.71 -24.99
C LYS A 719 9.32 -25.88 -24.40
N PHE A 720 10.18 -24.89 -24.57
CA PHE A 720 11.50 -24.82 -23.94
C PHE A 720 11.59 -23.62 -22.99
N ILE A 721 12.34 -23.77 -21.90
CA ILE A 721 12.80 -22.66 -21.06
C ILE A 721 14.20 -22.29 -21.53
N MET A 722 14.41 -21.04 -21.92
CA MET A 722 15.73 -20.55 -22.33
C MET A 722 16.27 -19.56 -21.32
N TYR A 723 17.51 -19.79 -20.90
CA TYR A 723 18.31 -18.84 -20.14
C TYR A 723 19.28 -18.18 -21.12
N GLN A 724 19.23 -16.85 -21.21
CA GLN A 724 20.13 -16.09 -22.06
C GLN A 724 20.94 -15.14 -21.19
N CYS A 725 22.27 -15.31 -21.18
CA CYS A 725 23.19 -14.34 -20.61
C CYS A 725 23.44 -13.29 -21.70
N CYS A 726 23.10 -12.03 -21.42
CA CYS A 726 23.45 -10.91 -22.30
C CYS A 726 24.67 -10.23 -21.70
N ASP A 727 25.80 -10.27 -22.40
CA ASP A 727 26.89 -9.33 -22.13
C ASP A 727 26.48 -7.96 -22.69
N GLU A 728 26.70 -6.91 -21.89
CA GLU A 728 26.36 -5.51 -22.17
C GLU A 728 26.90 -4.99 -23.51
#